data_AF-A0ABD0SLS5-F1
#
_entry.id   AF-A0ABD0SLS5-F1
#
_cell.length_a   1.000
_cell.length_b   1.000
_cell.length_c   1.000
_cell.angle_alpha   90.00
_cell.angle_beta   90.00
_cell.angle_gamma   90.00
#
_symmetry.space_group_name_H-M   'P 1'
#
loop_
_entity.id
_entity.type
_entity.pdbx_description
1 polymer ?
#
loop_
_entity_poly.entity_id
_entity_poly.type
_entity_poly.pdbx_seq_one_letter_code
_entity_poly.pdbx_strand_id
1 'polypeptide(L)'
;MATLLLYSLKADSRDPHIIEYYITQPGPETVAALQSKHPSPSRSLNFPPPPDRTYSPLTCTVEDVSRALGSFYNGSAAGLDGIRPSHLKELTSSSAGENGPRLMECLTKLCNFLFSGQLNKEVCPYLYGASLCALSKKDGGLRPIAVGSTLRRLSAKIACYSIKESMADYLQPHQLGFGTRQGCEGAIHATRSFVMDFNNADSVIIKLDIKNAFNSLERDVLLNEVKDIIPSLYPFLDQVYGTSSKLFFKDNLILSQVGVQQGDPLGPLIFSLAIHKAIINIQSPLNVWYLDDGTLGGEPEIVKQDLITLIPRLRDLGLEVNSAKCEFFPCSDGVASQFQNFLTVLPGLSFLSRANFDLLGSPIFAEGIAESVEKQRRNLEFVNDRLKFLNPHVALTLLRMCLGAPKFIYLLRTSPVWLFPALISAFDECLRSSVSGIINVSLNEVQWSQAALPIRHGGLGVRRVGDLGLPAFLSSGHAVVDLVAKILNTRESQVVVPFLSDASDAFAALHPGVDLPDRPWVQRSWDDIGAKCVMDRLLGGATGADLARLRAVSQPESGAWLQALPSPHFGTLLDDVSLRVAVALRLGCDVCEPHLCICGSRVEADGHHALSCRRCEGRFPRHHALNDIIRRALVSANIPCVLEPPGLSRTDGKRPDGLTLVPWEKGRCLLWDATCVSTFAACHLGRTTLAPGAAAETAALKKHTKYSALEAVYHFVPFAVETAGSWGSEAKSFVAEVGRRLRVRTNDPRSGSFLVQKLALAIQRGNAASVMGTFPPGLTLC
;
A
#
# COMPACT_ATOMS: atom_id res chain seq x y z
N MET A 1 6.96 -6.60 -1.60
CA MET A 1 6.60 -7.25 -2.89
C MET A 1 6.88 -6.33 -4.07
N ALA A 2 6.26 -5.14 -4.20
CA ALA A 2 6.55 -4.16 -5.27
C ALA A 2 8.04 -3.89 -5.50
N THR A 3 8.79 -3.64 -4.43
CA THR A 3 10.23 -3.38 -4.47
C THR A 3 11.03 -4.61 -4.91
N LEU A 4 10.73 -5.80 -4.36
CA LEU A 4 11.33 -7.08 -4.78
C LEU A 4 10.98 -7.45 -6.23
N LEU A 5 9.78 -7.09 -6.69
CA LEU A 5 9.29 -7.35 -8.04
C LEU A 5 9.88 -6.34 -9.03
N LEU A 6 10.04 -5.07 -8.66
CA LEU A 6 10.89 -4.11 -9.37
C LEU A 6 12.30 -4.64 -9.55
N TYR A 7 12.90 -5.19 -8.50
CA TYR A 7 14.28 -5.71 -8.54
C TYR A 7 14.43 -7.02 -9.29
N SER A 8 13.46 -7.94 -9.17
CA SER A 8 13.37 -9.13 -10.02
C SER A 8 13.15 -8.76 -11.47
N LEU A 9 12.35 -7.71 -11.72
CA LEU A 9 12.24 -7.14 -13.05
C LEU A 9 13.57 -6.53 -13.45
N LYS A 10 14.35 -5.83 -12.59
CA LYS A 10 15.65 -5.20 -12.93
C LYS A 10 16.82 -6.13 -13.30
N ALA A 11 16.69 -7.45 -13.18
CA ALA A 11 17.78 -8.40 -13.47
C ALA A 11 17.79 -8.84 -14.94
N ASP A 12 18.96 -8.93 -15.58
CA ASP A 12 19.10 -9.41 -16.96
C ASP A 12 18.52 -10.83 -17.11
N SER A 13 17.78 -11.09 -18.19
CA SER A 13 16.82 -12.20 -18.32
C SER A 13 17.45 -13.60 -18.51
N ARG A 14 18.75 -13.75 -18.27
CA ARG A 14 19.52 -14.97 -18.57
C ARG A 14 20.12 -15.67 -17.35
N ASP A 15 19.98 -15.11 -16.15
CA ASP A 15 20.57 -15.71 -14.94
C ASP A 15 19.50 -16.28 -14.00
N PRO A 16 19.43 -17.61 -13.79
CA PRO A 16 18.47 -18.24 -12.89
C PRO A 16 18.73 -17.95 -11.38
N HIS A 17 19.78 -17.21 -11.03
CA HIS A 17 20.22 -16.93 -9.66
C HIS A 17 19.74 -15.56 -9.10
N ILE A 18 18.48 -15.19 -9.34
CA ILE A 18 17.94 -13.83 -9.09
C ILE A 18 17.88 -13.42 -7.60
N ILE A 19 17.85 -14.38 -6.65
CA ILE A 19 17.90 -14.07 -5.20
C ILE A 19 19.30 -13.61 -4.76
N GLU A 20 20.34 -13.89 -5.56
CA GLU A 20 21.75 -13.73 -5.18
C GLU A 20 22.27 -12.29 -5.31
N TYR A 21 21.54 -11.40 -6.00
CA TYR A 21 21.97 -9.99 -6.16
C TYR A 21 21.78 -9.12 -4.91
N TYR A 22 20.94 -9.55 -3.95
CA TYR A 22 20.59 -8.74 -2.77
C TYR A 22 20.80 -9.44 -1.45
N ILE A 23 20.72 -10.78 -1.44
CA ILE A 23 21.15 -11.57 -0.30
C ILE A 23 22.57 -12.02 -0.62
N THR A 24 23.54 -11.43 0.07
CA THR A 24 24.94 -11.79 -0.14
C THR A 24 25.14 -13.25 0.20
N GLN A 25 25.75 -14.00 -0.72
CA GLN A 25 26.10 -15.39 -0.47
C GLN A 25 27.05 -15.49 0.74
N PRO A 26 26.99 -16.57 1.51
CA PRO A 26 27.90 -16.76 2.61
C PRO A 26 29.29 -17.07 2.06
N GLY A 27 30.21 -16.17 2.34
CA GLY A 27 31.64 -16.41 2.29
C GLY A 27 32.31 -15.89 3.56
N PRO A 28 33.61 -16.20 3.76
CA PRO A 28 34.38 -15.70 4.89
C PRO A 28 34.33 -14.17 5.01
N GLU A 29 34.36 -13.45 3.88
CA GLU A 29 34.26 -11.98 3.86
C GLU A 29 32.91 -11.48 4.35
N THR A 30 31.81 -12.11 3.94
CA THR A 30 30.45 -11.77 4.39
C THR A 30 30.30 -12.03 5.89
N VAL A 31 30.84 -13.14 6.39
CA VAL A 31 30.82 -13.46 7.83
C VAL A 31 31.62 -12.43 8.62
N ALA A 32 32.84 -12.09 8.19
CA ALA A 32 33.67 -11.08 8.83
C ALA A 32 32.99 -9.70 8.81
N ALA A 33 32.37 -9.32 7.70
CA ALA A 33 31.60 -8.09 7.59
C ALA A 33 30.39 -8.08 8.54
N LEU A 34 29.64 -9.18 8.66
CA LEU A 34 28.54 -9.31 9.61
C LEU A 34 29.03 -9.26 11.07
N GLN A 35 30.15 -9.90 11.39
CA GLN A 35 30.77 -9.83 12.72
C GLN A 35 31.17 -8.39 13.06
N SER A 36 31.74 -7.65 12.10
CA SER A 36 32.09 -6.23 12.30
C SER A 36 30.87 -5.34 12.61
N LYS A 37 29.67 -5.76 12.19
CA LYS A 37 28.41 -5.05 12.49
C LYS A 37 27.81 -5.40 13.85
N HIS A 38 28.34 -6.39 14.56
CA HIS A 38 27.92 -6.78 15.90
C HIS A 38 29.10 -6.69 16.85
N PRO A 39 29.51 -5.46 17.24
CA PRO A 39 30.66 -5.26 18.10
C PRO A 39 30.43 -5.83 19.51
N SER A 40 31.53 -5.94 20.27
CA SER A 40 31.49 -6.15 21.72
C SER A 40 31.31 -4.80 22.44
N PRO A 41 30.89 -4.80 23.72
CA PRO A 41 30.77 -3.57 24.52
C PRO A 41 32.05 -2.74 24.52
N SER A 42 31.91 -1.42 24.42
CA SER A 42 33.03 -0.48 24.46
C SER A 42 33.61 -0.34 25.88
N ARG A 43 32.80 -0.68 26.89
CA ARG A 43 33.13 -0.65 28.32
C ARG A 43 32.44 -1.80 29.05
N SER A 44 32.79 -1.98 30.33
CA SER A 44 32.00 -2.85 31.21
C SER A 44 30.59 -2.29 31.38
N LEU A 45 29.59 -3.16 31.23
CA LEU A 45 28.17 -2.79 31.31
C LEU A 45 27.66 -2.89 32.74
N ASN A 46 26.95 -1.85 33.19
CA ASN A 46 26.33 -1.78 34.50
C ASN A 46 24.81 -1.91 34.37
N PHE A 47 24.35 -3.15 34.20
CA PHE A 47 22.93 -3.43 34.02
C PHE A 47 22.09 -3.04 35.24
N PRO A 48 20.85 -2.56 35.03
CA PRO A 48 19.91 -2.37 36.13
C PRO A 48 19.68 -3.69 36.91
N PRO A 49 19.29 -3.60 38.20
CA PRO A 49 18.92 -4.77 38.99
C PRO A 49 17.82 -5.59 38.30
N PRO A 50 17.89 -6.92 38.33
CA PRO A 50 16.92 -7.77 37.67
C PRO A 50 15.50 -7.47 38.18
N PRO A 51 14.48 -7.62 37.32
CA PRO A 51 13.09 -7.37 37.71
C PRO A 51 12.69 -8.24 38.91
N ASP A 52 12.08 -7.62 39.90
CA ASP A 52 11.55 -8.28 41.10
C ASP A 52 10.01 -8.34 41.08
N ARG A 53 9.42 -8.81 42.19
CA ARG A 53 7.96 -8.97 42.32
C ARG A 53 7.20 -7.64 42.44
N THR A 54 7.88 -6.49 42.55
CA THR A 54 7.23 -5.18 42.69
C THR A 54 6.78 -4.61 41.35
N TYR A 55 7.34 -5.11 40.23
CA TYR A 55 6.93 -4.71 38.89
C TYR A 55 5.52 -5.21 38.58
N SER A 56 4.74 -4.37 37.90
CA SER A 56 3.49 -4.75 37.24
C SER A 56 3.75 -4.91 35.75
N PRO A 57 4.01 -6.15 35.27
CA PRO A 57 4.38 -6.36 33.88
C PRO A 57 3.19 -6.08 32.96
N LEU A 58 3.47 -5.77 31.70
CA LEU A 58 2.43 -5.70 30.68
C LEU A 58 1.66 -7.02 30.60
N THR A 59 0.34 -6.92 30.46
CA THR A 59 -0.53 -8.06 30.17
C THR A 59 -1.30 -7.83 28.88
N CYS A 60 -1.65 -8.89 28.18
CA CYS A 60 -2.43 -8.86 26.96
C CYS A 60 -3.62 -9.81 26.99
N THR A 61 -4.62 -9.46 26.18
CA THR A 61 -5.84 -10.24 25.94
C THR A 61 -5.75 -11.07 24.67
N VAL A 62 -6.72 -11.97 24.47
CA VAL A 62 -6.90 -12.73 23.22
C VAL A 62 -7.09 -11.79 22.03
N GLU A 63 -7.81 -10.69 22.23
CA GLU A 63 -8.06 -9.66 21.22
C GLU A 63 -6.76 -8.96 20.80
N ASP A 64 -5.86 -8.69 21.74
CA ASP A 64 -4.56 -8.08 21.45
C ASP A 64 -3.67 -9.03 20.64
N VAL A 65 -3.64 -10.31 21.01
CA VAL A 65 -2.91 -11.34 20.25
C VAL A 65 -3.47 -11.48 18.85
N SER A 66 -4.80 -11.55 18.70
CA SER A 66 -5.47 -11.63 17.41
C SER A 66 -5.16 -10.42 16.52
N ARG A 67 -5.25 -9.20 17.08
CA ARG A 67 -4.89 -7.94 16.40
C ARG A 67 -3.44 -7.94 15.94
N ALA A 68 -2.51 -8.32 16.84
CA ALA A 68 -1.08 -8.33 16.55
C ALA A 68 -0.71 -9.40 15.52
N LEU A 69 -1.26 -10.61 15.64
CA LEU A 69 -1.06 -11.70 14.68
C LEU A 69 -1.58 -11.31 13.30
N GLY A 70 -2.79 -10.74 13.23
CA GLY A 70 -3.40 -10.23 12.01
C GLY A 70 -2.53 -9.21 11.26
N SER A 71 -1.80 -8.38 12.01
CA SER A 71 -0.93 -7.32 11.47
C SER A 71 0.35 -7.80 10.78
N PHE A 72 0.75 -9.07 10.94
CA PHE A 72 1.92 -9.59 10.21
C PHE A 72 1.64 -9.74 8.72
N TYR A 73 2.63 -9.51 7.88
CA TYR A 73 2.56 -9.94 6.48
C TYR A 73 2.63 -11.47 6.39
N ASN A 74 1.81 -12.08 5.54
CA ASN A 74 1.81 -13.54 5.36
C ASN A 74 3.16 -14.06 4.84
N GLY A 75 3.89 -13.26 4.07
CA GLY A 75 5.24 -13.60 3.59
C GLY A 75 6.38 -13.32 4.58
N SER A 76 6.10 -12.96 5.83
CA SER A 76 7.15 -12.72 6.82
C SER A 76 7.91 -14.02 7.13
N ALA A 77 9.25 -13.94 7.14
CA ALA A 77 10.11 -15.08 7.43
C ALA A 77 9.95 -15.55 8.88
N ALA A 78 10.24 -16.83 9.13
CA ALA A 78 10.31 -17.40 10.48
C ALA A 78 11.68 -17.10 11.13
N GLY A 79 11.74 -17.23 12.45
CA GLY A 79 13.02 -17.31 13.16
C GLY A 79 13.61 -18.72 13.09
N LEU A 80 14.46 -19.05 14.06
CA LEU A 80 15.15 -20.35 14.16
C LEU A 80 14.20 -21.54 14.34
N ASP A 81 12.98 -21.30 14.84
CA ASP A 81 11.94 -22.30 15.09
C ASP A 81 11.16 -22.72 13.82
N GLY A 82 11.36 -22.03 12.69
CA GLY A 82 10.64 -22.30 11.44
C GLY A 82 9.15 -21.90 11.46
N ILE A 83 8.63 -21.36 12.57
CA ILE A 83 7.22 -20.97 12.69
C ILE A 83 7.04 -19.60 12.04
N ARG A 84 6.27 -19.56 10.94
CA ARG A 84 5.92 -18.31 10.23
C ARG A 84 4.64 -17.71 10.81
N PRO A 85 4.44 -16.38 10.74
CA PRO A 85 3.16 -15.79 11.09
C PRO A 85 1.98 -16.36 10.28
N SER A 86 2.21 -16.79 9.02
CA SER A 86 1.18 -17.44 8.21
C SER A 86 0.70 -18.77 8.81
N HIS A 87 1.62 -19.58 9.37
CA HIS A 87 1.26 -20.85 10.02
C HIS A 87 0.35 -20.58 11.22
N LEU A 88 0.72 -19.61 12.07
CA LEU A 88 -0.10 -19.24 13.22
C LEU A 88 -1.47 -18.72 12.82
N LYS A 89 -1.56 -17.83 11.81
CA LYS A 89 -2.84 -17.33 11.31
C LYS A 89 -3.77 -18.44 10.83
N GLU A 90 -3.23 -19.42 10.11
CA GLU A 90 -3.99 -20.58 9.63
C GLU A 90 -4.44 -21.48 10.78
N LEU A 91 -3.54 -21.78 11.72
CA LEU A 91 -3.84 -22.60 12.89
C LEU A 91 -4.81 -21.92 13.88
N THR A 92 -4.88 -20.59 13.89
CA THR A 92 -5.86 -19.83 14.69
C THR A 92 -7.10 -19.41 13.91
N SER A 93 -7.23 -19.82 12.64
CA SER A 93 -8.37 -19.46 11.81
C SER A 93 -9.63 -20.24 12.20
N SER A 94 -10.78 -19.80 11.70
CA SER A 94 -12.06 -20.50 11.91
C SER A 94 -12.06 -21.93 11.35
N SER A 95 -11.25 -22.23 10.33
CA SER A 95 -11.14 -23.60 9.78
C SER A 95 -10.43 -24.58 10.70
N ALA A 96 -9.73 -24.10 11.74
CA ALA A 96 -9.11 -24.96 12.75
C ALA A 96 -10.11 -25.48 13.81
N GLY A 97 -11.39 -25.10 13.74
CA GLY A 97 -12.41 -25.51 14.71
C GLY A 97 -12.04 -25.08 16.13
N GLU A 98 -12.34 -25.93 17.12
CA GLU A 98 -12.07 -25.66 18.54
C GLU A 98 -10.57 -25.50 18.87
N ASN A 99 -9.67 -26.05 18.04
CA ASN A 99 -8.24 -25.92 18.22
C ASN A 99 -7.74 -24.49 18.00
N GLY A 100 -8.40 -23.71 17.14
CA GLY A 100 -8.02 -22.33 16.84
C GLY A 100 -8.12 -21.41 18.06
N PRO A 101 -9.30 -21.29 18.69
CA PRO A 101 -9.48 -20.54 19.93
C PRO A 101 -8.58 -21.03 21.06
N ARG A 102 -8.44 -22.36 21.24
CA ARG A 102 -7.56 -22.93 22.26
C ARG A 102 -6.10 -22.54 22.05
N LEU A 103 -5.61 -22.55 20.82
CA LEU A 103 -4.26 -22.07 20.50
C LEU A 103 -4.13 -20.57 20.78
N MET A 104 -5.14 -19.76 20.47
CA MET A 104 -5.13 -18.33 20.76
C MET A 104 -5.02 -18.03 22.27
N GLU A 105 -5.74 -18.78 23.11
CA GLU A 105 -5.60 -18.70 24.57
C GLU A 105 -4.20 -19.11 25.04
N CYS A 106 -3.63 -20.19 24.48
CA CYS A 106 -2.27 -20.62 24.79
C CYS A 106 -1.22 -19.56 24.38
N LEU A 107 -1.37 -18.95 23.20
CA LEU A 107 -0.51 -17.85 22.76
C LEU A 107 -0.62 -16.64 23.69
N THR A 108 -1.83 -16.33 24.16
CA THR A 108 -2.06 -15.24 25.13
C THR A 108 -1.36 -15.51 26.45
N LYS A 109 -1.50 -16.72 26.99
CA LYS A 109 -0.79 -17.15 28.22
C LYS A 109 0.72 -17.10 28.03
N LEU A 110 1.23 -17.51 26.87
CA LEU A 110 2.65 -17.44 26.55
C LEU A 110 3.14 -15.99 26.48
N CYS A 111 2.44 -15.09 25.80
CA CYS A 111 2.81 -13.67 25.74
C CYS A 111 2.86 -13.05 27.14
N ASN A 112 1.87 -13.31 27.99
CA ASN A 112 1.87 -12.85 29.38
C ASN A 112 3.03 -13.45 30.20
N PHE A 113 3.36 -14.73 29.97
CA PHE A 113 4.54 -15.34 30.60
C PHE A 113 5.85 -14.67 30.15
N LEU A 114 6.01 -14.37 28.86
CA LEU A 114 7.18 -13.64 28.36
C LEU A 114 7.23 -12.22 28.94
N PHE A 115 6.10 -11.52 29.02
CA PHE A 115 6.05 -10.19 29.62
C PHE A 115 6.42 -10.18 31.09
N SER A 116 6.12 -11.26 31.83
CA SER A 116 6.44 -11.36 33.25
C SER A 116 7.93 -11.41 33.58
N GLY A 117 8.80 -11.63 32.59
CA GLY A 117 10.24 -11.70 32.82
C GLY A 117 10.69 -12.98 33.54
N GLN A 118 9.94 -14.08 33.41
CA GLN A 118 10.19 -15.35 34.13
C GLN A 118 10.80 -16.48 33.29
N LEU A 119 11.11 -16.26 32.01
CA LEU A 119 11.81 -17.24 31.18
C LEU A 119 13.18 -17.62 31.78
N ASN A 120 13.54 -18.90 31.72
CA ASN A 120 14.86 -19.38 32.13
C ASN A 120 15.97 -18.70 31.29
N LYS A 121 16.96 -18.12 31.98
CA LYS A 121 18.09 -17.39 31.38
C LYS A 121 18.90 -18.23 30.39
N GLU A 122 18.95 -19.55 30.53
CA GLU A 122 19.65 -20.43 29.59
C GLU A 122 18.93 -20.53 28.23
N VAL A 123 17.61 -20.27 28.20
CA VAL A 123 16.78 -20.31 26.99
C VAL A 123 16.80 -18.96 26.25
N CYS A 124 16.96 -17.85 26.98
CA CYS A 124 16.94 -16.48 26.44
C CYS A 124 17.87 -16.29 25.21
N PRO A 125 19.13 -16.76 25.19
CA PRO A 125 20.02 -16.58 24.05
C PRO A 125 19.51 -17.19 22.74
N TYR A 126 18.64 -18.20 22.83
CA TYR A 126 18.07 -18.91 21.68
C TYR A 126 16.70 -18.36 21.28
N LEU A 127 15.78 -18.19 22.24
CA LEU A 127 14.44 -17.67 21.95
C LEU A 127 14.50 -16.22 21.43
N TYR A 128 15.38 -15.41 22.02
CA TYR A 128 15.62 -14.03 21.61
C TYR A 128 16.80 -13.89 20.62
N GLY A 129 17.38 -15.02 20.22
CA GLY A 129 18.25 -15.12 19.06
C GLY A 129 17.50 -14.90 17.75
N ALA A 130 18.23 -14.97 16.64
CA ALA A 130 17.65 -14.74 15.31
C ALA A 130 18.42 -15.44 14.20
N SER A 131 17.73 -15.70 13.09
CA SER A 131 18.39 -16.00 11.81
C SER A 131 18.84 -14.70 11.16
N LEU A 132 20.12 -14.62 10.80
CA LEU A 132 20.69 -13.47 10.12
C LEU A 132 20.56 -13.60 8.60
N CYS A 133 20.23 -12.47 7.98
CA CYS A 133 20.29 -12.30 6.54
C CYS A 133 21.20 -11.10 6.21
N ALA A 134 22.14 -11.27 5.28
CA ALA A 134 23.01 -10.22 4.80
C ALA A 134 22.38 -9.55 3.57
N LEU A 135 21.92 -8.31 3.72
CA LEU A 135 21.42 -7.53 2.60
C LEU A 135 22.49 -6.60 2.05
N SER A 136 22.69 -6.62 0.73
CA SER A 136 23.59 -5.69 0.05
C SER A 136 23.04 -4.26 0.07
N LYS A 137 23.86 -3.29 0.48
CA LYS A 137 23.60 -1.86 0.32
C LYS A 137 24.09 -1.40 -1.06
N LYS A 138 23.58 -0.24 -1.50
CA LYS A 138 23.98 0.37 -2.78
C LYS A 138 25.45 0.81 -2.81
N ASP A 139 26.01 1.13 -1.64
CA ASP A 139 27.41 1.54 -1.47
C ASP A 139 28.37 0.34 -1.33
N GLY A 140 27.90 -0.88 -1.60
CA GLY A 140 28.67 -2.12 -1.45
C GLY A 140 28.77 -2.63 -0.01
N GLY A 141 28.28 -1.89 0.98
CA GLY A 141 28.24 -2.35 2.37
C GLY A 141 27.15 -3.39 2.64
N LEU A 142 27.19 -4.03 3.82
CA LEU A 142 26.14 -4.97 4.25
C LEU A 142 25.20 -4.36 5.29
N ARG A 143 23.93 -4.76 5.24
CA ARG A 143 22.92 -4.53 6.29
C ARG A 143 22.50 -5.88 6.88
N PRO A 144 22.84 -6.16 8.15
CA PRO A 144 22.38 -7.37 8.82
C PRO A 144 20.91 -7.25 9.21
N ILE A 145 20.08 -8.21 8.80
CA ILE A 145 18.69 -8.33 9.28
C ILE A 145 18.60 -9.54 10.19
N ALA A 146 18.22 -9.30 11.45
CA ALA A 146 17.99 -10.32 12.46
C ALA A 146 16.50 -10.70 12.47
N VAL A 147 16.18 -11.85 11.88
CA VAL A 147 14.83 -12.42 11.89
C VAL A 147 14.64 -13.24 13.16
N GLY A 148 14.10 -12.61 14.20
CA GLY A 148 13.79 -13.27 15.48
C GLY A 148 12.57 -14.20 15.40
N SER A 149 12.41 -15.07 16.41
CA SER A 149 11.24 -15.95 16.55
C SER A 149 9.93 -15.16 16.37
N THR A 150 8.96 -15.78 15.72
CA THR A 150 7.63 -15.20 15.53
C THR A 150 6.94 -14.93 16.86
N LEU A 151 7.17 -15.77 17.90
CA LEU A 151 6.59 -15.60 19.23
C LEU A 151 7.14 -14.37 19.95
N ARG A 152 8.44 -14.13 19.86
CA ARG A 152 9.07 -12.88 20.33
C ARG A 152 8.49 -11.66 19.60
N ARG A 153 8.47 -11.69 18.26
CA ARG A 153 7.96 -10.57 17.45
C ARG A 153 6.48 -10.30 17.68
N LEU A 154 5.69 -11.33 17.97
CA LEU A 154 4.28 -11.21 18.34
C LEU A 154 4.14 -10.44 19.66
N SER A 155 4.88 -10.86 20.70
CA SER A 155 4.90 -10.18 22.01
C SER A 155 5.39 -8.73 21.89
N ALA A 156 6.47 -8.49 21.13
CA ALA A 156 6.97 -7.15 20.86
C ALA A 156 5.95 -6.27 20.12
N LYS A 157 5.19 -6.81 19.15
CA LYS A 157 4.11 -6.07 18.47
C LYS A 157 2.96 -5.70 19.42
N ILE A 158 2.56 -6.63 20.29
CA ILE A 158 1.54 -6.38 21.30
C ILE A 158 1.99 -5.24 22.22
N ALA A 159 3.23 -5.31 22.71
CA ALA A 159 3.84 -4.23 23.48
C ALA A 159 3.81 -2.91 22.71
N CYS A 160 4.30 -2.87 21.45
CA CYS A 160 4.24 -1.67 20.63
C CYS A 160 2.83 -1.07 20.55
N TYR A 161 1.79 -1.87 20.34
CA TYR A 161 0.41 -1.34 20.28
C TYR A 161 -0.06 -0.76 21.61
N SER A 162 0.33 -1.37 22.73
CA SER A 162 -0.10 -0.92 24.06
C SER A 162 0.45 0.46 24.46
N ILE A 163 1.66 0.81 24.00
CA ILE A 163 2.37 2.03 24.43
C ILE A 163 2.65 3.02 23.29
N LYS A 164 2.15 2.77 22.07
CA LYS A 164 2.49 3.55 20.88
C LYS A 164 2.20 5.04 21.05
N GLU A 165 0.99 5.38 21.50
CA GLU A 165 0.51 6.76 21.56
C GLU A 165 1.26 7.53 22.63
N SER A 166 1.30 7.02 23.86
CA SER A 166 2.03 7.65 24.98
C SER A 166 3.51 7.87 24.68
N MET A 167 4.18 6.91 24.02
CA MET A 167 5.60 7.05 23.69
C MET A 167 5.86 7.93 22.47
N ALA A 168 4.93 7.98 21.51
CA ALA A 168 5.03 8.96 20.42
C ALA A 168 4.94 10.39 20.97
N ASP A 169 4.05 10.63 21.93
CA ASP A 169 3.89 11.93 22.58
C ASP A 169 5.11 12.30 23.44
N TYR A 170 5.67 11.33 24.18
CA TYR A 170 6.89 11.52 24.97
C TYR A 170 8.12 11.87 24.11
N LEU A 171 8.26 11.21 22.95
CA LEU A 171 9.42 11.38 22.06
C LEU A 171 9.34 12.65 21.20
N GLN A 172 8.13 13.14 20.93
CA GLN A 172 7.92 14.37 20.16
C GLN A 172 8.35 15.62 20.95
N PRO A 173 8.75 16.70 20.25
CA PRO A 173 8.93 16.80 18.79
C PRO A 173 10.29 16.31 18.28
N HIS A 174 11.22 15.99 19.18
CA HIS A 174 12.63 15.78 18.82
C HIS A 174 12.88 14.45 18.13
N GLN A 175 12.14 13.40 18.45
CA GLN A 175 12.33 12.06 17.90
C GLN A 175 11.04 11.53 17.25
N LEU A 176 11.08 11.38 15.94
CA LEU A 176 9.91 11.07 15.10
C LEU A 176 9.90 9.63 14.55
N GLY A 177 10.96 8.86 14.84
CA GLY A 177 11.19 7.53 14.28
C GLY A 177 10.29 6.42 14.85
N PHE A 178 9.59 6.66 15.96
CA PHE A 178 8.66 5.72 16.56
C PHE A 178 7.28 6.35 16.80
N GLY A 179 6.23 5.68 16.32
CA GLY A 179 4.85 6.00 16.66
C GLY A 179 4.27 7.27 16.02
N THR A 180 5.09 8.25 15.68
CA THR A 180 4.67 9.55 15.13
C THR A 180 4.06 9.43 13.73
N ARG A 181 2.83 9.91 13.59
CA ARG A 181 2.14 9.96 12.31
C ARG A 181 2.81 11.00 11.43
N GLN A 182 3.17 10.63 10.19
CA GLN A 182 3.79 11.53 9.21
C GLN A 182 5.13 12.13 9.67
N GLY A 183 5.88 11.45 10.55
CA GLY A 183 7.15 11.95 11.10
C GLY A 183 8.15 12.39 10.04
N CYS A 184 8.33 11.64 8.95
CA CYS A 184 9.18 12.04 7.83
C CYS A 184 8.72 13.35 7.17
N GLU A 185 7.42 13.45 6.87
CA GLU A 185 6.84 14.63 6.22
C GLU A 185 6.97 15.86 7.14
N GLY A 186 6.72 15.69 8.43
CA GLY A 186 6.87 16.75 9.44
C GLY A 186 8.31 17.24 9.54
N ALA A 187 9.30 16.34 9.60
CA ALA A 187 10.72 16.72 9.59
C ALA A 187 11.09 17.51 8.33
N ILE A 188 10.67 17.05 7.15
CA ILE A 188 10.95 17.70 5.86
C ILE A 188 10.33 19.10 5.81
N HIS A 189 9.05 19.23 6.15
CA HIS A 189 8.36 20.52 6.12
C HIS A 189 8.87 21.47 7.21
N ALA A 190 9.26 20.98 8.39
CA ALA A 190 9.88 21.81 9.43
C ALA A 190 11.25 22.33 8.99
N THR A 191 12.12 21.45 8.47
CA THR A 191 13.43 21.87 7.93
C THR A 191 13.27 22.85 6.78
N ARG A 192 12.32 22.62 5.86
CA ARG A 192 12.02 23.55 4.77
C ARG A 192 11.55 24.91 5.29
N SER A 193 10.63 24.92 6.25
CA SER A 193 10.12 26.15 6.87
C SER A 193 11.25 26.92 7.55
N PHE A 194 12.14 26.22 8.25
CA PHE A 194 13.30 26.82 8.91
C PHE A 194 14.25 27.51 7.91
N VAL A 195 14.69 26.81 6.85
CA VAL A 195 15.67 27.37 5.89
C VAL A 195 15.09 28.42 4.95
N MET A 196 13.77 28.46 4.78
CA MET A 196 13.09 29.45 3.92
C MET A 196 12.57 30.66 4.70
N ASP A 197 12.72 30.67 6.03
CA ASP A 197 12.47 31.86 6.84
C ASP A 197 13.69 32.80 6.78
N PHE A 198 13.45 34.03 6.33
CA PHE A 198 14.50 35.05 6.21
C PHE A 198 15.15 35.40 7.55
N ASN A 199 14.47 35.18 8.67
CA ASN A 199 15.06 35.38 10.00
C ASN A 199 16.19 34.39 10.30
N ASN A 200 16.27 33.29 9.55
CA ASN A 200 17.32 32.27 9.69
C ASN A 200 18.40 32.37 8.60
N ALA A 201 18.51 33.49 7.88
CA ALA A 201 19.54 33.66 6.84
C ALA A 201 20.97 33.48 7.37
N ASP A 202 21.22 33.85 8.62
CA ASP A 202 22.52 33.68 9.29
C ASP A 202 22.68 32.32 10.00
N SER A 203 21.76 31.37 9.77
CA SER A 203 21.81 30.02 10.34
C SER A 203 22.51 29.02 9.43
N VAL A 204 22.94 27.90 10.02
CA VAL A 204 23.46 26.72 9.33
C VAL A 204 22.63 25.49 9.69
N ILE A 205 22.69 24.47 8.85
CA ILE A 205 22.15 23.14 9.14
C ILE A 205 23.27 22.10 9.11
N ILE A 206 23.22 21.20 10.10
CA ILE A 206 24.04 19.99 10.18
C ILE A 206 23.14 18.77 10.17
N LYS A 207 23.35 17.89 9.20
CA LYS A 207 22.79 16.54 9.20
C LYS A 207 23.82 15.57 9.78
N LEU A 208 23.39 14.76 10.73
CA LEU A 208 24.21 13.78 11.44
C LEU A 208 23.90 12.36 10.96
N ASP A 209 24.96 11.59 10.70
CA ASP A 209 24.90 10.14 10.43
C ASP A 209 25.62 9.40 11.57
N ILE A 210 25.02 8.33 12.09
CA ILE A 210 25.61 7.52 13.16
C ILE A 210 26.04 6.16 12.60
N LYS A 211 27.30 5.77 12.87
CA LYS A 211 27.85 4.50 12.39
C LYS A 211 27.16 3.32 13.05
N ASN A 212 26.50 2.48 12.25
CA ASN A 212 25.94 1.19 12.68
C ASN A 212 25.00 1.32 13.91
N ALA A 213 24.28 2.43 14.01
CA ALA A 213 23.65 2.91 15.25
C ALA A 213 22.89 1.84 16.03
N PHE A 214 21.95 1.15 15.37
CA PHE A 214 21.14 0.10 15.98
C PHE A 214 21.98 -0.99 16.64
N ASN A 215 23.11 -1.40 16.07
CA ASN A 215 23.89 -2.51 16.60
C ASN A 215 25.02 -2.09 17.55
N SER A 216 25.18 -0.79 17.84
CA SER A 216 26.32 -0.28 18.63
C SER A 216 25.92 0.23 20.02
N LEU A 217 24.64 0.55 20.25
CA LEU A 217 24.16 1.15 21.50
C LEU A 217 24.40 0.25 22.74
N GLU A 218 24.93 0.81 23.82
CA GLU A 218 25.15 0.05 25.06
C GLU A 218 23.84 -0.37 25.73
N ARG A 219 23.71 -1.66 26.06
CA ARG A 219 22.43 -2.23 26.52
C ARG A 219 22.09 -1.90 27.96
N ASP A 220 23.06 -1.55 28.79
CA ASP A 220 22.80 -1.11 30.15
C ASP A 220 22.09 0.25 30.16
N VAL A 221 22.53 1.19 29.33
CA VAL A 221 21.86 2.48 29.11
C VAL A 221 20.42 2.25 28.65
N LEU A 222 20.25 1.43 27.61
CA LEU A 222 18.92 1.11 27.08
C LEU A 222 17.99 0.56 28.17
N LEU A 223 18.45 -0.42 28.94
CA LEU A 223 17.62 -1.07 29.96
C LEU A 223 17.33 -0.15 31.15
N ASN A 224 18.25 0.76 31.50
CA ASN A 224 17.97 1.81 32.48
C ASN A 224 16.87 2.77 32.01
N GLU A 225 16.93 3.24 30.75
CA GLU A 225 15.85 4.10 30.21
C GLU A 225 14.50 3.38 30.15
N VAL A 226 14.49 2.10 29.76
CA VAL A 226 13.25 1.30 29.77
C VAL A 226 12.71 1.15 31.19
N LYS A 227 13.57 0.87 32.16
CA LYS A 227 13.18 0.73 33.57
C LYS A 227 12.54 2.01 34.10
N ASP A 228 13.09 3.17 33.75
CA ASP A 228 12.64 4.46 34.27
C ASP A 228 11.37 4.96 33.56
N ILE A 229 11.29 4.83 32.23
CA ILE A 229 10.22 5.42 31.43
C ILE A 229 9.05 4.44 31.20
N ILE A 230 9.33 3.15 31.04
CA ILE A 230 8.33 2.11 30.74
C ILE A 230 8.54 0.88 31.64
N PRO A 231 8.42 1.03 32.97
CA PRO A 231 8.71 -0.05 33.91
C PRO A 231 7.91 -1.32 33.66
N SER A 232 6.71 -1.23 33.08
CA SER A 232 5.87 -2.40 32.73
C SER A 232 6.48 -3.30 31.64
N LEU A 233 7.39 -2.78 30.80
CA LEU A 233 8.10 -3.55 29.78
C LEU A 233 9.52 -3.97 30.20
N TYR A 234 10.04 -3.41 31.30
CA TYR A 234 11.37 -3.74 31.79
C TYR A 234 11.56 -5.25 32.03
N PRO A 235 10.62 -5.98 32.69
CA PRO A 235 10.79 -7.42 32.89
C PRO A 235 10.95 -8.21 31.58
N PHE A 236 10.23 -7.84 30.53
CA PHE A 236 10.35 -8.46 29.21
C PHE A 236 11.69 -8.13 28.55
N LEU A 237 12.02 -6.84 28.47
CA LEU A 237 13.20 -6.36 27.74
C LEU A 237 14.52 -6.72 28.43
N ASP A 238 14.54 -6.85 29.75
CA ASP A 238 15.66 -7.40 30.51
C ASP A 238 16.00 -8.83 30.04
N GLN A 239 14.99 -9.66 29.76
CA GLN A 239 15.27 -11.00 29.24
C GLN A 239 15.79 -11.00 27.81
N VAL A 240 15.28 -10.07 26.99
CA VAL A 240 15.63 -9.97 25.56
C VAL A 240 17.05 -9.45 25.38
N TYR A 241 17.44 -8.44 26.16
CA TYR A 241 18.67 -7.68 25.95
C TYR A 241 19.68 -7.77 27.11
N GLY A 242 19.28 -8.20 28.31
CA GLY A 242 20.16 -8.33 29.48
C GLY A 242 21.23 -9.42 29.36
N THR A 243 21.17 -10.26 28.32
CA THR A 243 22.23 -11.23 27.97
C THR A 243 22.52 -11.22 26.47
N SER A 244 23.69 -11.72 26.08
CA SER A 244 24.06 -11.82 24.66
C SER A 244 23.16 -12.82 23.92
N SER A 245 22.53 -12.37 22.83
CA SER A 245 21.69 -13.23 21.99
C SER A 245 22.52 -13.92 20.91
N LYS A 246 22.12 -15.14 20.52
CA LYS A 246 22.79 -15.92 19.48
C LYS A 246 22.16 -15.64 18.12
N LEU A 247 22.97 -15.12 17.19
CA LEU A 247 22.57 -14.85 15.82
C LEU A 247 23.21 -15.87 14.88
N PHE A 248 22.41 -16.55 14.07
CA PHE A 248 22.88 -17.61 13.17
C PHE A 248 22.85 -17.16 11.72
N PHE A 249 24.02 -17.17 11.08
CA PHE A 249 24.16 -16.96 9.64
C PHE A 249 24.67 -18.25 8.99
N LYS A 250 23.73 -19.05 8.46
CA LYS A 250 23.96 -20.46 8.11
C LYS A 250 24.62 -21.19 9.30
N ASP A 251 25.80 -21.76 9.11
CA ASP A 251 26.53 -22.52 10.14
C ASP A 251 27.35 -21.65 11.10
N ASN A 252 27.39 -20.32 10.89
CA ASN A 252 28.18 -19.40 11.70
C ASN A 252 27.34 -18.78 12.83
N LEU A 253 27.91 -18.80 14.03
CA LEU A 253 27.37 -18.11 15.20
C LEU A 253 28.02 -16.73 15.36
N ILE A 254 27.18 -15.71 15.48
CA ILE A 254 27.57 -14.33 15.80
C ILE A 254 26.84 -13.92 17.08
N LEU A 255 27.54 -13.31 18.03
CA LEU A 255 26.95 -12.85 19.29
C LEU A 255 26.48 -11.40 19.15
N SER A 256 25.23 -11.13 19.50
CA SER A 256 24.73 -9.76 19.67
C SER A 256 24.83 -9.39 21.15
N GLN A 257 25.89 -8.64 21.49
CA GLN A 257 26.22 -8.26 22.86
C GLN A 257 25.77 -6.84 23.20
N VAL A 258 25.87 -5.93 22.24
CA VAL A 258 25.33 -4.57 22.31
C VAL A 258 24.24 -4.37 21.28
N GLY A 259 23.61 -3.21 21.35
CA GLY A 259 22.63 -2.74 20.41
C GLY A 259 21.30 -3.49 20.48
N VAL A 260 20.47 -3.08 19.55
CA VAL A 260 19.11 -3.47 19.30
C VAL A 260 19.05 -4.18 17.95
N GLN A 261 18.55 -5.41 17.95
CA GLN A 261 18.50 -6.22 16.74
C GLN A 261 17.61 -5.61 15.64
N GLN A 262 18.18 -5.46 14.44
CA GLN A 262 17.47 -4.96 13.25
C GLN A 262 16.44 -5.98 12.74
N GLY A 263 15.17 -5.78 13.13
CA GLY A 263 14.07 -6.70 12.86
C GLY A 263 13.13 -6.90 14.04
N ASP A 264 13.53 -6.42 15.23
CA ASP A 264 12.64 -6.34 16.40
C ASP A 264 11.60 -5.22 16.22
N PRO A 265 10.28 -5.52 16.34
CA PRO A 265 9.23 -4.50 16.36
C PRO A 265 9.41 -3.40 17.42
N LEU A 266 9.97 -3.71 18.59
CA LEU A 266 10.25 -2.73 19.65
C LEU A 266 11.56 -1.97 19.43
N GLY A 267 12.40 -2.45 18.51
CA GLY A 267 13.74 -1.93 18.32
C GLY A 267 13.82 -0.42 18.09
N PRO A 268 12.98 0.16 17.21
CA PRO A 268 12.94 1.61 17.00
C PRO A 268 12.66 2.40 18.29
N LEU A 269 11.69 1.96 19.11
CA LEU A 269 11.34 2.65 20.36
C LEU A 269 12.50 2.66 21.34
N ILE A 270 13.07 1.48 21.63
CA ILE A 270 14.11 1.37 22.66
C ILE A 270 15.40 2.07 22.23
N PHE A 271 15.71 2.08 20.94
CA PHE A 271 16.79 2.92 20.40
C PHE A 271 16.49 4.41 20.59
N SER A 272 15.28 4.84 20.21
CA SER A 272 14.84 6.23 20.36
C SER A 272 14.88 6.70 21.81
N LEU A 273 14.44 5.90 22.79
CA LEU A 273 14.49 6.22 24.21
C LEU A 273 15.92 6.41 24.71
N ALA A 274 16.82 5.49 24.33
CA ALA A 274 18.20 5.51 24.78
C ALA A 274 18.96 6.78 24.38
N ILE A 275 18.70 7.31 23.18
CA ILE A 275 19.32 8.55 22.73
C ILE A 275 18.52 9.80 23.13
N HIS A 276 17.28 9.65 23.58
CA HIS A 276 16.35 10.77 23.77
C HIS A 276 16.91 11.83 24.72
N LYS A 277 17.40 11.41 25.90
CA LYS A 277 18.01 12.32 26.88
C LYS A 277 19.23 13.08 26.32
N ALA A 278 19.98 12.47 25.40
CA ALA A 278 21.12 13.14 24.78
C ALA A 278 20.68 14.24 23.80
N ILE A 279 19.60 14.00 23.04
CA ILE A 279 19.17 14.90 21.96
C ILE A 279 18.24 16.04 22.43
N ILE A 280 17.49 15.89 23.53
CA ILE A 280 16.57 16.95 24.01
C ILE A 280 17.29 18.13 24.66
N ASN A 281 18.55 17.96 25.07
CA ASN A 281 19.34 18.97 25.78
C ASN A 281 20.13 19.89 24.83
N ILE A 282 19.74 19.92 23.56
CA ILE A 282 20.35 20.71 22.48
C ILE A 282 19.61 22.05 22.38
N GLN A 283 20.33 23.14 22.10
CA GLN A 283 19.77 24.50 22.05
C GLN A 283 19.37 24.95 20.63
N SER A 284 19.87 24.27 19.60
CA SER A 284 19.56 24.52 18.19
C SER A 284 18.05 24.61 17.96
N PRO A 285 17.53 25.73 17.42
CA PRO A 285 16.10 25.93 17.19
C PRO A 285 15.45 24.86 16.30
N LEU A 286 16.18 24.37 15.31
CA LEU A 286 15.81 23.17 14.57
C LEU A 286 16.54 21.99 15.19
N ASN A 287 15.81 21.08 15.84
CA ASN A 287 16.33 19.83 16.38
C ASN A 287 15.33 18.71 16.12
N VAL A 288 15.57 17.94 15.05
CA VAL A 288 14.68 16.86 14.64
C VAL A 288 15.47 15.60 14.29
N TRP A 289 15.01 14.48 14.84
CA TRP A 289 15.60 13.17 14.65
C TRP A 289 14.57 12.19 14.10
N TYR A 290 15.00 11.37 13.15
CA TYR A 290 14.27 10.20 12.72
C TYR A 290 15.14 8.97 12.97
N LEU A 291 14.92 8.33 14.11
CA LEU A 291 15.82 7.31 14.65
C LEU A 291 17.24 7.89 14.82
N ASP A 292 18.21 7.35 14.10
CA ASP A 292 19.62 7.78 14.11
C ASP A 292 19.93 8.97 13.20
N ASP A 293 19.04 9.32 12.28
CA ASP A 293 19.21 10.47 11.39
C ASP A 293 18.86 11.78 12.13
N GLY A 294 19.86 12.56 12.52
CA GLY A 294 19.69 13.84 13.21
C GLY A 294 19.83 15.05 12.28
N THR A 295 19.01 16.08 12.45
CA THR A 295 19.11 17.35 11.74
C THR A 295 19.05 18.50 12.74
N LEU A 296 20.15 19.24 12.84
CA LEU A 296 20.30 20.41 13.71
C LEU A 296 20.40 21.67 12.86
N GLY A 297 19.76 22.76 13.29
CA GLY A 297 19.87 24.05 12.61
C GLY A 297 19.68 25.24 13.53
N GLY A 298 20.42 26.31 13.26
CA GLY A 298 20.49 27.49 14.11
C GLY A 298 21.72 28.35 13.83
N GLU A 299 21.98 29.31 14.70
CA GLU A 299 23.20 30.12 14.65
C GLU A 299 24.46 29.23 14.72
N PRO A 300 25.49 29.50 13.91
CA PRO A 300 26.69 28.67 13.81
C PRO A 300 27.33 28.31 15.14
N GLU A 301 27.45 29.27 16.06
CA GLU A 301 28.06 29.06 17.37
C GLU A 301 27.22 28.14 18.27
N ILE A 302 25.89 28.30 18.25
CA ILE A 302 24.96 27.44 19.01
C ILE A 302 25.04 26.01 18.49
N VAL A 303 24.92 25.82 17.18
CA VAL A 303 24.96 24.48 16.56
C VAL A 303 26.31 23.81 16.82
N LYS A 304 27.41 24.56 16.74
CA LYS A 304 28.75 24.02 17.03
C LYS A 304 28.90 23.61 18.49
N GLN A 305 28.41 24.42 19.42
CA GLN A 305 28.44 24.10 20.86
C GLN A 305 27.58 22.89 21.19
N ASP A 306 26.42 22.75 20.55
CA ASP A 306 25.56 21.59 20.65
C ASP A 306 26.29 20.33 20.16
N LEU A 307 27.01 20.38 19.03
CA LEU A 307 27.81 19.25 18.54
C LEU A 307 28.93 18.86 19.49
N ILE A 308 29.67 19.84 20.04
CA ILE A 308 30.74 19.62 21.02
C ILE A 308 30.20 18.90 22.27
N THR A 309 28.94 19.15 22.64
CA THR A 309 28.29 18.53 23.79
C THR A 309 27.67 17.17 23.45
N LEU A 310 27.04 17.07 22.27
CA LEU A 310 26.30 15.89 21.83
C LEU A 310 27.22 14.73 21.45
N ILE A 311 28.31 14.98 20.71
CA ILE A 311 29.20 13.91 20.23
C ILE A 311 29.78 13.08 21.40
N PRO A 312 30.33 13.67 22.48
CA PRO A 312 30.76 12.91 23.64
C PRO A 312 29.62 12.13 24.31
N ARG A 313 28.45 12.75 24.47
CA ARG A 313 27.27 12.08 25.05
C ARG A 313 26.87 10.86 24.23
N LEU A 314 26.82 10.95 22.91
CA LEU A 314 26.53 9.80 22.04
C LEU A 314 27.59 8.71 22.20
N ARG A 315 28.87 9.08 22.35
CA ARG A 315 29.97 8.13 22.62
C ARG A 315 29.77 7.39 23.94
N ASP A 316 29.28 8.05 24.98
CA ASP A 316 28.98 7.42 26.27
C ASP A 316 27.85 6.37 26.16
N LEU A 317 26.99 6.50 25.16
CA LEU A 317 25.96 5.52 24.79
C LEU A 317 26.50 4.40 23.87
N GLY A 318 27.78 4.39 23.52
CA GLY A 318 28.40 3.46 22.57
C GLY A 318 28.20 3.83 21.09
N LEU A 319 27.72 5.04 20.79
CA LEU A 319 27.46 5.50 19.43
C LEU A 319 28.60 6.37 18.90
N GLU A 320 28.94 6.19 17.62
CA GLU A 320 29.98 6.96 16.96
C GLU A 320 29.37 7.74 15.79
N VAL A 321 29.60 9.06 15.76
CA VAL A 321 29.20 9.92 14.64
C VAL A 321 30.09 9.64 13.43
N ASN A 322 29.46 9.53 12.27
CA ASN A 322 30.12 9.33 11.00
C ASN A 322 30.38 10.67 10.31
N SER A 323 31.39 11.40 10.78
CA SER A 323 31.67 12.77 10.33
C SER A 323 31.75 12.92 8.80
N ALA A 324 32.27 11.92 8.09
CA ALA A 324 32.38 11.93 6.63
C ALA A 324 31.04 11.76 5.88
N LYS A 325 30.00 11.26 6.56
CA LYS A 325 28.63 11.18 6.04
C LYS A 325 27.71 12.24 6.63
N CYS A 326 28.20 13.04 7.57
CA CYS A 326 27.50 14.24 8.00
C CYS A 326 27.55 15.28 6.87
N GLU A 327 26.56 16.16 6.85
CA GLU A 327 26.40 17.14 5.79
C GLU A 327 26.12 18.52 6.38
N PHE A 328 26.71 19.56 5.78
CA PHE A 328 26.57 20.96 6.16
C PHE A 328 25.81 21.72 5.07
N PHE A 329 24.84 22.53 5.47
CA PHE A 329 24.16 23.46 4.58
C PHE A 329 24.15 24.87 5.18
N PRO A 330 24.66 25.89 4.47
CA PRO A 330 24.51 27.28 4.89
C PRO A 330 23.16 27.85 4.43
N CYS A 331 22.40 28.50 5.31
CA CYS A 331 21.11 29.09 4.93
C CYS A 331 21.26 30.33 4.03
N SER A 332 22.43 30.95 4.01
CA SER A 332 22.82 31.99 3.05
C SER A 332 24.32 31.92 2.69
N ASP A 333 24.72 32.57 1.60
CA ASP A 333 26.14 32.64 1.20
C ASP A 333 27.02 33.32 2.25
N GLY A 334 26.45 34.19 3.10
CA GLY A 334 27.18 34.90 4.16
C GLY A 334 27.75 33.98 5.24
N VAL A 335 27.12 32.82 5.46
CA VAL A 335 27.54 31.84 6.47
C VAL A 335 28.21 30.60 5.89
N ALA A 336 28.44 30.55 4.57
CA ALA A 336 29.16 29.45 3.92
C ALA A 336 30.60 29.30 4.45
N SER A 337 31.24 30.41 4.85
CA SER A 337 32.58 30.42 5.45
C SER A 337 32.68 29.63 6.76
N GLN A 338 31.56 29.43 7.47
CA GLN A 338 31.50 28.67 8.71
C GLN A 338 31.79 27.18 8.51
N PHE A 339 31.72 26.67 7.27
CA PHE A 339 32.04 25.28 6.97
C PHE A 339 33.41 24.83 7.52
N GLN A 340 34.43 25.68 7.42
CA GLN A 340 35.78 25.40 7.95
C GLN A 340 35.78 25.27 9.49
N ASN A 341 34.94 26.06 10.17
CA ASN A 341 34.80 25.98 11.61
C ASN A 341 34.16 24.65 12.05
N PHE A 342 33.22 24.10 11.27
CA PHE A 342 32.60 22.81 11.55
C PHE A 342 33.50 21.61 11.24
N LEU A 343 34.41 21.72 10.27
CA LEU A 343 35.40 20.66 9.99
C LEU A 343 36.30 20.33 11.19
N THR A 344 36.48 21.27 12.12
CA THR A 344 37.23 21.04 13.37
C THR A 344 36.52 20.07 14.33
N VAL A 345 35.19 19.99 14.25
CA VAL A 345 34.35 19.12 15.10
C VAL A 345 33.93 17.85 14.35
N LEU A 346 33.66 17.98 13.04
CA LEU A 346 33.25 16.91 12.14
C LEU A 346 34.24 16.80 10.96
N PRO A 347 35.36 16.08 11.11
CA PRO A 347 36.31 15.89 10.01
C PRO A 347 35.68 15.14 8.83
N GLY A 348 35.88 15.65 7.61
CA GLY A 348 35.33 15.06 6.38
C GLY A 348 33.87 15.42 6.07
N LEU A 349 33.29 16.37 6.80
CA LEU A 349 31.94 16.91 6.57
C LEU A 349 31.72 17.29 5.10
N SER A 350 30.58 16.93 4.53
CA SER A 350 30.24 17.26 3.15
C SER A 350 29.47 18.57 3.05
N PHE A 351 29.80 19.42 2.08
CA PHE A 351 29.09 20.68 1.85
C PHE A 351 27.90 20.47 0.89
N LEU A 352 26.72 20.94 1.29
CA LEU A 352 25.50 20.88 0.51
C LEU A 352 25.20 22.22 -0.17
N SER A 353 24.58 22.11 -1.33
CA SER A 353 23.96 23.18 -2.09
C SER A 353 22.44 23.02 -2.07
N ARG A 354 21.72 24.03 -2.53
CA ARG A 354 20.25 23.94 -2.70
C ARG A 354 19.83 22.81 -3.65
N ALA A 355 20.68 22.43 -4.60
CA ALA A 355 20.38 21.39 -5.58
C ALA A 355 20.49 19.95 -5.04
N ASN A 356 21.29 19.71 -3.99
CA ASN A 356 21.53 18.37 -3.44
C ASN A 356 21.17 18.24 -1.94
N PHE A 357 20.51 19.23 -1.35
CA PHE A 357 19.99 19.12 0.00
C PHE A 357 18.70 18.30 0.03
N ASP A 358 18.88 16.98 0.18
CA ASP A 358 17.82 16.01 0.43
C ASP A 358 17.70 15.69 1.92
N LEU A 359 16.48 15.61 2.46
CA LEU A 359 16.21 15.10 3.81
C LEU A 359 15.22 13.94 3.72
N LEU A 360 15.55 12.81 4.35
CA LEU A 360 14.73 11.59 4.37
C LEU A 360 14.21 11.18 2.98
N GLY A 361 15.05 11.36 1.95
CA GLY A 361 14.74 11.03 0.56
C GLY A 361 13.88 12.05 -0.20
N SER A 362 13.75 13.27 0.30
CA SER A 362 13.03 14.38 -0.35
C SER A 362 13.90 15.63 -0.48
N PRO A 363 13.92 16.30 -1.64
CA PRO A 363 14.60 17.58 -1.79
C PRO A 363 13.90 18.67 -0.97
N ILE A 364 14.70 19.46 -0.26
CA ILE A 364 14.23 20.60 0.54
C ILE A 364 13.86 21.77 -0.38
N PHE A 365 14.71 22.04 -1.37
CA PHE A 365 14.56 23.15 -2.31
C PHE A 365 14.08 22.69 -3.70
N ALA A 366 13.60 23.65 -4.50
CA ALA A 366 13.06 23.38 -5.83
C ALA A 366 14.14 22.88 -6.80
N GLU A 367 15.38 23.31 -6.60
CA GLU A 367 16.55 23.03 -7.41
C GLU A 367 16.88 21.52 -7.47
N GLY A 368 16.60 20.77 -6.40
CA GLY A 368 16.80 19.31 -6.35
C GLY A 368 15.62 18.48 -6.88
N ILE A 369 14.48 19.11 -7.18
CA ILE A 369 13.27 18.40 -7.61
C ILE A 369 13.47 17.77 -8.98
N ALA A 370 14.11 18.48 -9.91
CA ALA A 370 14.27 18.02 -11.28
C ALA A 370 14.97 16.66 -11.37
N GLU A 371 16.10 16.51 -10.67
CA GLU A 371 16.83 15.24 -10.63
C GLU A 371 16.00 14.12 -9.96
N SER A 372 15.28 14.45 -8.90
CA SER A 372 14.41 13.51 -8.19
C SER A 372 13.28 12.99 -9.06
N VAL A 373 12.61 13.86 -9.83
CA VAL A 373 11.57 13.45 -10.79
C VAL A 373 12.17 12.60 -11.90
N GLU A 374 13.29 13.04 -12.47
CA GLU A 374 13.94 12.36 -13.59
C GLU A 374 14.47 10.97 -13.21
N LYS A 375 14.95 10.81 -11.97
CA LYS A 375 15.33 9.51 -11.41
C LYS A 375 14.13 8.56 -11.33
N GLN A 376 12.94 9.05 -10.96
CA GLN A 376 11.73 8.24 -10.91
C GLN A 376 11.21 7.91 -12.31
N ARG A 377 11.30 8.86 -13.25
CA ARG A 377 10.98 8.65 -14.67
C ARG A 377 11.85 7.55 -15.28
N ARG A 378 13.17 7.63 -15.13
CA ARG A 378 14.11 6.59 -15.57
C ARG A 378 13.84 5.23 -14.94
N ASN A 379 13.45 5.20 -13.67
CA ASN A 379 13.04 3.95 -13.01
C ASN A 379 11.77 3.36 -13.64
N LEU A 380 10.79 4.18 -14.01
CA LEU A 380 9.58 3.73 -14.69
C LEU A 380 9.88 3.20 -16.10
N GLU A 381 10.66 3.96 -16.90
CA GLU A 381 11.10 3.54 -18.23
C GLU A 381 11.79 2.18 -18.19
N PHE A 382 12.76 2.05 -17.30
CA PHE A 382 13.51 0.82 -17.14
C PHE A 382 12.61 -0.36 -16.76
N VAL A 383 11.58 -0.14 -15.95
CA VAL A 383 10.63 -1.20 -15.57
C VAL A 383 9.66 -1.53 -16.70
N ASN A 384 9.27 -0.54 -17.51
CA ASN A 384 8.35 -0.70 -18.62
C ASN A 384 8.83 -1.77 -19.61
N ASP A 385 10.12 -1.79 -19.94
CA ASP A 385 10.69 -2.81 -20.83
C ASP A 385 10.57 -4.23 -20.30
N ARG A 386 10.47 -4.40 -18.98
CA ARG A 386 10.35 -5.70 -18.33
C ARG A 386 8.91 -6.13 -18.10
N LEU A 387 7.98 -5.17 -18.01
CA LEU A 387 6.55 -5.46 -17.92
C LEU A 387 6.02 -6.21 -19.16
N LYS A 388 6.67 -6.03 -20.31
CA LYS A 388 6.37 -6.73 -21.57
C LYS A 388 6.52 -8.26 -21.48
N PHE A 389 7.31 -8.77 -20.53
CA PHE A 389 7.50 -10.23 -20.33
C PHE A 389 6.44 -10.85 -19.42
N LEU A 390 5.57 -10.05 -18.82
CA LEU A 390 4.49 -10.52 -17.97
C LEU A 390 3.18 -10.54 -18.77
N ASN A 391 2.24 -11.40 -18.36
CA ASN A 391 0.88 -11.29 -18.87
C ASN A 391 0.34 -9.85 -18.63
N PRO A 392 -0.30 -9.22 -19.62
CA PRO A 392 -0.82 -7.86 -19.55
C PRO A 392 -1.66 -7.54 -18.31
N HIS A 393 -2.47 -8.47 -17.82
CA HIS A 393 -3.33 -8.22 -16.65
C HIS A 393 -2.49 -8.13 -15.37
N VAL A 394 -1.45 -8.96 -15.26
CA VAL A 394 -0.45 -8.88 -14.20
C VAL A 394 0.34 -7.57 -14.32
N ALA A 395 0.84 -7.24 -15.51
CA ALA A 395 1.61 -6.03 -15.78
C ALA A 395 0.83 -4.75 -15.42
N LEU A 396 -0.42 -4.62 -15.89
CA LEU A 396 -1.28 -3.48 -15.59
C LEU A 396 -1.57 -3.37 -14.09
N THR A 397 -1.79 -4.49 -13.41
CA THR A 397 -2.01 -4.52 -11.96
C THR A 397 -0.79 -4.03 -11.21
N LEU A 398 0.41 -4.49 -11.57
CA LEU A 398 1.66 -4.05 -10.97
C LEU A 398 1.93 -2.57 -11.25
N LEU A 399 1.73 -2.12 -12.49
CA LEU A 399 1.90 -0.72 -12.86
C LEU A 399 1.05 0.18 -11.95
N ARG A 400 -0.25 -0.13 -11.87
CA ARG A 400 -1.21 0.63 -11.08
C ARG A 400 -0.96 0.60 -9.57
N MET A 401 -0.69 -0.57 -9.01
CA MET A 401 -0.64 -0.77 -7.56
C MET A 401 0.74 -0.51 -6.97
N CYS A 402 1.80 -0.52 -7.78
CA CYS A 402 3.16 -0.67 -7.28
C CYS A 402 4.22 0.15 -8.00
N LEU A 403 4.10 0.44 -9.31
CA LEU A 403 5.23 0.91 -10.13
C LEU A 403 5.03 2.31 -10.70
N GLY A 404 3.79 2.73 -10.97
CA GLY A 404 3.44 4.07 -11.42
C GLY A 404 3.37 5.06 -10.26
N ALA A 405 2.28 5.85 -10.20
CA ALA A 405 2.08 6.88 -9.18
C ALA A 405 2.37 6.47 -7.72
N PRO A 406 2.06 5.24 -7.23
CA PRO A 406 2.38 4.86 -5.85
C PRO A 406 3.86 4.95 -5.48
N LYS A 407 4.80 4.85 -6.44
CA LYS A 407 6.23 5.03 -6.19
C LYS A 407 6.65 6.49 -6.10
N PHE A 408 5.84 7.37 -6.67
CA PHE A 408 6.09 8.79 -6.73
C PHE A 408 5.38 9.57 -5.62
N ILE A 409 4.39 8.95 -4.98
CA ILE A 409 3.51 9.64 -4.03
C ILE A 409 4.23 10.28 -2.86
N TYR A 410 5.30 9.66 -2.35
CA TYR A 410 6.09 10.24 -1.27
C TYR A 410 6.70 11.58 -1.67
N LEU A 411 7.34 11.63 -2.84
CA LEU A 411 7.92 12.87 -3.37
C LEU A 411 6.85 13.94 -3.64
N LEU A 412 5.68 13.53 -4.15
CA LEU A 412 4.55 14.46 -4.36
C LEU A 412 4.00 15.06 -3.06
N ARG A 413 4.06 14.31 -1.96
CA ARG A 413 3.62 14.79 -0.63
C ARG A 413 4.64 15.74 -0.03
N THR A 414 5.92 15.49 -0.25
CA THR A 414 6.99 16.20 0.45
C THR A 414 7.63 17.34 -0.34
N SER A 415 7.41 17.44 -1.66
CA SER A 415 8.06 18.44 -2.52
C SER A 415 7.05 19.13 -3.46
N PRO A 416 7.28 20.42 -3.81
CA PRO A 416 6.40 21.18 -4.69
C PRO A 416 6.56 20.83 -6.18
N VAL A 417 6.27 19.58 -6.54
CA VAL A 417 6.52 19.06 -7.88
C VAL A 417 5.64 19.71 -8.96
N TRP A 418 4.46 20.24 -8.62
CA TRP A 418 3.56 20.90 -9.58
C TRP A 418 4.18 22.16 -10.21
N LEU A 419 5.24 22.72 -9.61
CA LEU A 419 6.00 23.83 -10.18
C LEU A 419 6.81 23.42 -11.44
N PHE A 420 6.91 22.12 -11.74
CA PHE A 420 7.70 21.58 -12.86
C PHE A 420 6.80 20.84 -13.87
N PRO A 421 5.85 21.54 -14.55
CA PRO A 421 4.85 20.90 -15.41
C PRO A 421 5.46 20.15 -16.59
N ALA A 422 6.61 20.59 -17.13
CA ALA A 422 7.30 19.87 -18.20
C ALA A 422 7.80 18.49 -17.76
N LEU A 423 8.35 18.37 -16.55
CA LEU A 423 8.84 17.11 -16.00
C LEU A 423 7.69 16.16 -15.65
N ILE A 424 6.61 16.71 -15.09
CA ILE A 424 5.37 15.95 -14.83
C ILE A 424 4.82 15.39 -16.14
N SER A 425 4.67 16.22 -17.17
CA SER A 425 4.16 15.79 -18.48
C SER A 425 5.03 14.70 -19.10
N ALA A 426 6.36 14.80 -19.01
CA ALA A 426 7.26 13.75 -19.48
C ALA A 426 7.10 12.42 -18.71
N PHE A 427 6.85 12.48 -17.40
CA PHE A 427 6.54 11.30 -16.60
C PHE A 427 5.19 10.69 -16.96
N ASP A 428 4.15 11.52 -17.09
CA ASP A 428 2.79 11.07 -17.43
C ASP A 428 2.71 10.49 -18.85
N GLU A 429 3.50 11.00 -19.80
CA GLU A 429 3.62 10.41 -21.14
C GLU A 429 4.35 9.07 -21.12
N CYS A 430 5.41 8.93 -20.30
CA CYS A 430 6.04 7.64 -20.06
C CYS A 430 5.04 6.62 -19.46
N LEU A 431 4.20 7.08 -18.52
CA LEU A 431 3.15 6.25 -17.92
C LEU A 431 2.08 5.86 -18.94
N ARG A 432 1.63 6.79 -19.79
CA ARG A 432 0.69 6.53 -20.89
C ARG A 432 1.26 5.51 -21.87
N SER A 433 2.49 5.71 -22.33
CA SER A 433 3.19 4.78 -23.22
C SER A 433 3.29 3.37 -22.61
N SER A 434 3.60 3.29 -21.30
CA SER A 434 3.61 2.03 -20.57
C SER A 434 2.24 1.34 -20.56
N VAL A 435 1.17 2.09 -20.27
CA VAL A 435 -0.20 1.55 -20.29
C VAL A 435 -0.57 1.06 -21.68
N SER A 436 -0.38 1.90 -22.71
CA SER A 436 -0.69 1.57 -24.11
C SER A 436 0.06 0.32 -24.59
N GLY A 437 1.35 0.19 -24.22
CA GLY A 437 2.16 -0.99 -24.55
C GLY A 437 1.70 -2.26 -23.82
N ILE A 438 1.25 -2.16 -22.57
CA ILE A 438 0.74 -3.31 -21.81
C ILE A 438 -0.60 -3.79 -22.39
N ILE A 439 -1.54 -2.88 -22.63
CA ILE A 439 -2.89 -3.25 -23.07
C ILE A 439 -2.96 -3.46 -24.59
N ASN A 440 -1.91 -3.08 -25.33
CA ASN A 440 -1.87 -3.07 -26.78
C ASN A 440 -3.02 -2.25 -27.40
N VAL A 441 -3.22 -1.03 -26.91
CA VAL A 441 -4.23 -0.07 -27.40
C VAL A 441 -3.63 1.33 -27.35
N SER A 442 -3.75 2.07 -28.45
CA SER A 442 -3.38 3.49 -28.51
C SER A 442 -4.44 4.33 -27.82
N LEU A 443 -4.04 5.11 -26.81
CA LEU A 443 -4.93 6.01 -26.09
C LEU A 443 -4.80 7.44 -26.63
N ASN A 444 -5.91 8.05 -27.07
CA ASN A 444 -5.98 9.50 -27.34
C ASN A 444 -6.13 10.31 -26.03
N GLU A 445 -6.17 11.65 -26.11
CA GLU A 445 -6.24 12.51 -24.92
C GLU A 445 -7.46 12.26 -24.03
N VAL A 446 -8.62 11.98 -24.63
CA VAL A 446 -9.87 11.73 -23.91
C VAL A 446 -9.81 10.39 -23.20
N GLN A 447 -9.35 9.34 -23.89
CA GLN A 447 -9.19 8.00 -23.36
C GLN A 447 -8.11 7.96 -22.27
N TRP A 448 -7.00 8.68 -22.45
CA TRP A 448 -5.96 8.80 -21.44
C TRP A 448 -6.47 9.54 -20.19
N SER A 449 -7.19 10.65 -20.38
CA SER A 449 -7.82 11.38 -19.29
C SER A 449 -8.79 10.49 -18.49
N GLN A 450 -9.57 9.64 -19.15
CA GLN A 450 -10.42 8.66 -18.46
C GLN A 450 -9.60 7.54 -17.81
N ALA A 451 -8.62 6.95 -18.50
CA ALA A 451 -7.79 5.87 -17.97
C ALA A 451 -7.08 6.28 -16.67
N ALA A 452 -6.68 7.55 -16.60
CA ALA A 452 -6.06 8.21 -15.46
C ALA A 452 -6.97 8.39 -14.25
N LEU A 453 -8.30 8.23 -14.38
CA LEU A 453 -9.23 8.36 -13.25
C LEU A 453 -9.16 7.16 -12.30
N PRO A 454 -9.55 7.35 -11.02
CA PRO A 454 -9.86 6.23 -10.13
C PRO A 454 -10.87 5.26 -10.77
N ILE A 455 -10.78 3.98 -10.43
CA ILE A 455 -11.73 2.96 -10.91
C ILE A 455 -13.19 3.32 -10.60
N ARG A 456 -13.43 3.92 -9.42
CA ARG A 456 -14.75 4.40 -8.99
C ARG A 456 -15.33 5.53 -9.86
N HIS A 457 -14.48 6.22 -10.61
CA HIS A 457 -14.85 7.24 -11.60
C HIS A 457 -14.58 6.72 -13.01
N GLY A 458 -14.81 5.44 -13.30
CA GLY A 458 -14.78 4.94 -14.68
C GLY A 458 -13.40 4.74 -15.31
N GLY A 459 -12.30 5.07 -14.61
CA GLY A 459 -10.94 4.90 -15.12
C GLY A 459 -10.34 3.52 -14.90
N LEU A 460 -9.05 3.38 -15.24
CA LEU A 460 -8.26 2.17 -14.94
C LEU A 460 -7.61 2.24 -13.55
N GLY A 461 -7.56 3.43 -12.95
CA GLY A 461 -6.87 3.69 -11.68
C GLY A 461 -5.37 3.92 -11.84
N VAL A 462 -4.85 4.01 -13.07
CA VAL A 462 -3.45 4.37 -13.36
C VAL A 462 -3.34 5.89 -13.29
N ARG A 463 -3.27 6.43 -12.07
CA ARG A 463 -3.34 7.88 -11.84
C ARG A 463 -2.17 8.62 -12.49
N ARG A 464 -2.47 9.72 -13.17
CA ARG A 464 -1.48 10.71 -13.59
C ARG A 464 -0.88 11.40 -12.38
N VAL A 465 0.42 11.64 -12.45
CA VAL A 465 1.17 12.39 -11.45
C VAL A 465 0.72 13.86 -11.44
N GLY A 466 0.40 14.44 -12.60
CA GLY A 466 -0.12 15.80 -12.68
C GLY A 466 -1.44 15.99 -11.92
N ASP A 467 -2.33 15.00 -11.97
CA ASP A 467 -3.60 15.05 -11.23
C ASP A 467 -3.40 14.87 -9.71
N LEU A 468 -2.28 14.27 -9.29
CA LEU A 468 -2.02 13.94 -7.88
C LEU A 468 -1.09 14.93 -7.17
N GLY A 469 -0.32 15.73 -7.90
CA GLY A 469 0.72 16.59 -7.33
C GLY A 469 0.18 17.55 -6.27
N LEU A 470 -0.84 18.35 -6.62
CA LEU A 470 -1.49 19.27 -5.69
C LEU A 470 -2.21 18.54 -4.54
N PRO A 471 -3.11 17.56 -4.79
CA PRO A 471 -3.74 16.78 -3.72
C PRO A 471 -2.76 16.16 -2.71
N ALA A 472 -1.64 15.64 -3.18
CA ALA A 472 -0.62 15.01 -2.35
C ALA A 472 0.07 16.03 -1.44
N PHE A 473 0.56 17.14 -2.01
CA PHE A 473 1.27 18.16 -1.24
C PHE A 473 0.34 18.88 -0.25
N LEU A 474 -0.84 19.32 -0.70
CA LEU A 474 -1.83 20.01 0.15
C LEU A 474 -2.18 19.16 1.36
N SER A 475 -2.49 17.88 1.13
CA SER A 475 -2.83 16.98 2.23
C SER A 475 -1.67 16.67 3.17
N SER A 476 -0.43 16.72 2.70
CA SER A 476 0.75 16.62 3.55
C SER A 476 0.92 17.87 4.40
N GLY A 477 0.95 19.06 3.77
CA GLY A 477 1.17 20.34 4.43
C GLY A 477 0.13 20.62 5.52
N HIS A 478 -1.16 20.41 5.24
CA HIS A 478 -2.21 20.56 6.24
C HIS A 478 -2.12 19.55 7.39
N ALA A 479 -1.60 18.35 7.14
CA ALA A 479 -1.56 17.30 8.14
C ALA A 479 -0.38 17.38 9.10
N VAL A 480 0.63 18.23 8.81
CA VAL A 480 1.85 18.36 9.61
C VAL A 480 1.96 19.69 10.35
N VAL A 481 1.02 20.62 10.21
CA VAL A 481 1.10 21.98 10.80
C VAL A 481 1.42 21.95 12.29
N ASP A 482 0.68 21.17 13.08
CA ASP A 482 0.93 20.98 14.53
C ASP A 482 2.33 20.43 14.81
N LEU A 483 2.76 19.41 14.06
CA LEU A 483 4.08 18.82 14.26
C LEU A 483 5.21 19.80 13.88
N VAL A 484 5.05 20.57 12.81
CA VAL A 484 6.01 21.62 12.42
C VAL A 484 6.06 22.71 13.48
N ALA A 485 4.92 23.13 14.02
CA ALA A 485 4.84 24.11 15.11
C ALA A 485 5.65 23.65 16.34
N LYS A 486 5.46 22.38 16.74
CA LYS A 486 6.19 21.78 17.85
C LYS A 486 7.69 21.69 17.58
N ILE A 487 8.11 21.25 16.39
CA ILE A 487 9.54 21.13 16.02
C ILE A 487 10.24 22.49 16.06
N LEU A 488 9.60 23.53 15.53
CA LEU A 488 10.17 24.88 15.47
C LEU A 488 9.91 25.71 16.73
N ASN A 489 9.26 25.14 17.74
CA ASN A 489 8.85 25.82 18.97
C ASN A 489 8.08 27.13 18.71
N THR A 490 7.12 27.09 17.78
CA THR A 490 6.26 28.22 17.39
C THR A 490 4.79 27.88 17.63
N ARG A 491 3.91 28.89 17.61
CA ARG A 491 2.46 28.65 17.66
C ARG A 491 1.98 28.18 16.29
N GLU A 492 1.02 27.25 16.24
CA GLU A 492 0.43 26.78 14.98
C GLU A 492 -0.05 27.92 14.07
N SER A 493 -0.65 28.97 14.63
CA SER A 493 -1.13 30.15 13.90
C SER A 493 -0.02 30.98 13.26
N GLN A 494 1.24 30.76 13.64
CA GLN A 494 2.42 31.46 13.12
C GLN A 494 3.23 30.59 12.16
N VAL A 495 2.92 29.29 12.06
CA VAL A 495 3.64 28.39 11.15
C VAL A 495 3.25 28.70 9.71
N VAL A 496 4.26 29.01 8.91
CA VAL A 496 4.14 29.11 7.46
C VAL A 496 4.83 27.88 6.88
N VAL A 497 4.05 26.93 6.37
CA VAL A 497 4.58 25.81 5.58
C VAL A 497 4.83 26.34 4.16
N PRO A 498 6.09 26.39 3.68
CA PRO A 498 6.38 26.93 2.36
C PRO A 498 5.61 26.23 1.24
N PHE A 499 5.18 27.00 0.24
CA PHE A 499 4.36 26.58 -0.90
C PHE A 499 2.93 26.13 -0.61
N LEU A 500 2.48 26.07 0.65
CA LEU A 500 1.12 25.60 0.97
C LEU A 500 0.03 26.56 0.47
N SER A 501 0.26 27.87 0.60
CA SER A 501 -0.65 28.88 0.03
C SER A 501 -0.65 28.82 -1.50
N ASP A 502 0.52 28.83 -2.12
CA ASP A 502 0.66 28.76 -3.58
C ASP A 502 0.00 27.49 -4.17
N ALA A 503 0.13 26.35 -3.47
CA ALA A 503 -0.54 25.11 -3.85
C ALA A 503 -2.08 25.25 -3.76
N SER A 504 -2.56 25.94 -2.73
CA SER A 504 -4.00 26.15 -2.52
C SER A 504 -4.58 27.04 -3.61
N ASP A 505 -3.87 28.12 -3.95
CA ASP A 505 -4.23 29.04 -5.03
C ASP A 505 -4.18 28.32 -6.40
N ALA A 506 -3.15 27.52 -6.65
CA ALA A 506 -3.05 26.71 -7.87
C ALA A 506 -4.19 25.68 -7.98
N PHE A 507 -4.59 25.05 -6.87
CA PHE A 507 -5.72 24.13 -6.85
C PHE A 507 -7.05 24.85 -7.10
N ALA A 508 -7.27 26.00 -6.45
CA ALA A 508 -8.46 26.83 -6.66
C ALA A 508 -8.56 27.34 -8.10
N ALA A 509 -7.44 27.68 -8.74
CA ALA A 509 -7.39 28.08 -10.15
C ALA A 509 -7.79 26.94 -11.10
N LEU A 510 -7.42 25.69 -10.79
CA LEU A 510 -7.81 24.50 -11.57
C LEU A 510 -9.27 24.09 -11.34
N HIS A 511 -9.82 24.41 -10.17
CA HIS A 511 -11.16 24.01 -9.74
C HIS A 511 -11.94 25.22 -9.18
N PRO A 512 -12.28 26.20 -10.05
CA PRO A 512 -12.92 27.44 -9.61
C PRO A 512 -14.29 27.17 -8.99
N GLY A 513 -14.57 27.84 -7.86
CA GLY A 513 -15.84 27.73 -7.13
C GLY A 513 -16.01 26.44 -6.32
N VAL A 514 -14.94 25.66 -6.12
CA VAL A 514 -14.93 24.51 -5.21
C VAL A 514 -14.27 24.89 -3.89
N ASP A 515 -15.00 24.71 -2.78
CA ASP A 515 -14.48 24.94 -1.44
C ASP A 515 -13.39 23.92 -1.06
N LEU A 516 -12.61 24.28 -0.02
CA LEU A 516 -11.68 23.36 0.62
C LEU A 516 -12.42 22.09 1.09
N PRO A 517 -11.82 20.90 0.94
CA PRO A 517 -12.45 19.68 1.43
C PRO A 517 -12.56 19.68 2.96
N ASP A 518 -13.62 19.07 3.50
CA ASP A 518 -13.86 18.93 4.96
C ASP A 518 -12.68 18.34 5.74
N ARG A 519 -11.84 17.55 5.06
CA ARG A 519 -10.66 16.90 5.63
C ARG A 519 -9.45 17.24 4.76
N PRO A 520 -8.87 18.43 4.92
CA PRO A 520 -7.75 18.88 4.09
C PRO A 520 -6.49 18.05 4.32
N TRP A 521 -6.33 17.38 5.46
CA TRP A 521 -5.23 16.43 5.72
C TRP A 521 -5.41 15.05 5.03
N VAL A 522 -6.50 14.82 4.29
CA VAL A 522 -6.76 13.55 3.59
C VAL A 522 -6.61 13.73 2.08
N GLN A 523 -5.56 13.16 1.51
CA GLN A 523 -5.26 13.25 0.07
C GLN A 523 -6.44 12.90 -0.82
N ARG A 524 -7.18 11.83 -0.48
CA ARG A 524 -8.33 11.38 -1.25
C ARG A 524 -9.42 12.45 -1.37
N SER A 525 -9.62 13.28 -0.35
CA SER A 525 -10.66 14.31 -0.37
C SER A 525 -10.40 15.36 -1.46
N TRP A 526 -9.13 15.75 -1.65
CA TRP A 526 -8.71 16.64 -2.74
C TRP A 526 -8.77 15.97 -4.10
N ASP A 527 -8.25 14.74 -4.17
CA ASP A 527 -8.19 13.96 -5.40
C ASP A 527 -9.57 13.63 -5.99
N ASP A 528 -10.56 13.35 -5.13
CA ASP A 528 -11.93 13.07 -5.55
C ASP A 528 -12.60 14.30 -6.20
N ILE A 529 -12.24 15.53 -5.81
CA ILE A 529 -12.71 16.77 -6.45
C ILE A 529 -12.21 16.81 -7.90
N GLY A 530 -10.90 16.71 -8.11
CA GLY A 530 -10.30 16.79 -9.44
C GLY A 530 -10.78 15.66 -10.36
N ALA A 531 -10.85 14.44 -9.85
CA ALA A 531 -11.35 13.29 -10.58
C ALA A 531 -12.82 13.46 -11.01
N LYS A 532 -13.67 14.04 -10.14
CA LYS A 532 -15.06 14.34 -10.46
C LYS A 532 -15.17 15.40 -11.55
N CYS A 533 -14.43 16.50 -11.46
CA CYS A 533 -14.42 17.54 -12.50
C CYS A 533 -14.03 16.99 -13.89
N VAL A 534 -13.04 16.10 -13.93
CA VAL A 534 -12.64 15.44 -15.19
C VAL A 534 -13.76 14.54 -15.71
N MET A 535 -14.39 13.72 -14.86
CA MET A 535 -15.52 12.88 -15.27
C MET A 535 -16.72 13.71 -15.73
N ASP A 536 -17.06 14.80 -15.04
CA ASP A 536 -18.17 15.68 -15.42
C ASP A 536 -17.93 16.32 -16.79
N ARG A 537 -16.67 16.70 -17.10
CA ARG A 537 -16.28 17.17 -18.43
C ARG A 537 -16.41 16.09 -19.50
N LEU A 538 -15.97 14.86 -19.22
CA LEU A 538 -16.11 13.73 -20.14
C LEU A 538 -17.60 13.44 -20.41
N LEU A 539 -18.45 13.45 -19.39
CA LEU A 539 -19.89 13.28 -19.52
C LEU A 539 -20.54 14.41 -20.31
N GLY A 540 -20.12 15.66 -20.10
CA GLY A 540 -20.63 16.82 -20.83
C GLY A 540 -20.26 16.84 -22.32
N GLY A 541 -19.14 16.22 -22.69
CA GLY A 541 -18.70 16.10 -24.09
C GLY A 541 -19.19 14.85 -24.82
N ALA A 542 -19.76 13.87 -24.12
CA ALA A 542 -20.14 12.58 -24.70
C ALA A 542 -21.61 12.53 -25.14
N THR A 543 -21.90 11.75 -26.18
CA THR A 543 -23.26 11.51 -26.67
C THR A 543 -23.48 10.03 -27.00
N GLY A 544 -24.74 9.63 -27.21
CA GLY A 544 -25.08 8.29 -27.70
C GLY A 544 -24.48 7.15 -26.87
N ALA A 545 -23.87 6.17 -27.54
CA ALA A 545 -23.26 5.01 -26.89
C ALA A 545 -22.14 5.38 -25.92
N ASP A 546 -21.38 6.44 -26.19
CA ASP A 546 -20.27 6.87 -25.35
C ASP A 546 -20.75 7.48 -24.02
N LEU A 547 -21.85 8.25 -24.06
CA LEU A 547 -22.49 8.75 -22.85
C LEU A 547 -23.03 7.61 -21.97
N ALA A 548 -23.66 6.60 -22.59
CA ALA A 548 -24.11 5.40 -21.89
C ALA A 548 -22.93 4.62 -21.29
N ARG A 549 -21.81 4.50 -22.03
CA ARG A 549 -20.55 3.89 -21.57
C ARG A 549 -20.04 4.58 -20.31
N LEU A 550 -19.81 5.89 -20.35
CA LEU A 550 -19.23 6.67 -19.25
C LEU A 550 -20.07 6.58 -17.96
N ARG A 551 -21.40 6.63 -18.07
CA ARG A 551 -22.31 6.44 -16.94
C ARG A 551 -22.23 5.03 -16.36
N ALA A 552 -22.15 4.02 -17.22
CA ALA A 552 -22.08 2.62 -16.82
C ALA A 552 -20.73 2.27 -16.15
N VAL A 553 -19.60 2.69 -16.74
CA VAL A 553 -18.27 2.36 -16.20
C VAL A 553 -17.96 3.04 -14.87
N SER A 554 -18.69 4.11 -14.56
CA SER A 554 -18.64 4.83 -13.28
C SER A 554 -19.42 4.12 -12.15
N GLN A 555 -20.13 3.03 -12.44
CA GLN A 555 -20.77 2.24 -11.39
C GLN A 555 -19.75 1.42 -10.59
N PRO A 556 -19.93 1.27 -9.25
CA PRO A 556 -18.97 0.58 -8.39
C PRO A 556 -18.62 -0.84 -8.86
N GLU A 557 -19.62 -1.60 -9.32
CA GLU A 557 -19.48 -2.98 -9.77
C GLU A 557 -18.76 -3.12 -11.13
N SER A 558 -18.87 -2.12 -12.01
CA SER A 558 -18.35 -2.20 -13.39
C SER A 558 -16.82 -2.33 -13.41
N GLY A 559 -16.16 -1.64 -12.49
CA GLY A 559 -14.70 -1.68 -12.34
C GLY A 559 -14.17 -2.78 -11.42
N ALA A 560 -15.02 -3.66 -10.87
CA ALA A 560 -14.59 -4.62 -9.86
C ALA A 560 -13.55 -5.62 -10.37
N TRP A 561 -13.59 -5.98 -11.66
CA TRP A 561 -12.61 -6.87 -12.28
C TRP A 561 -11.18 -6.30 -12.23
N LEU A 562 -11.01 -4.98 -12.32
CA LEU A 562 -9.71 -4.32 -12.15
C LEU A 562 -9.20 -4.39 -10.72
N GLN A 563 -10.05 -4.70 -9.73
CA GLN A 563 -9.65 -4.86 -8.32
C GLN A 563 -9.35 -6.32 -7.95
N ALA A 564 -9.58 -7.25 -8.87
CA ALA A 564 -9.23 -8.65 -8.69
C ALA A 564 -7.71 -8.83 -8.84
N LEU A 565 -7.11 -9.64 -7.97
CA LEU A 565 -5.70 -10.02 -8.16
C LEU A 565 -5.62 -11.01 -9.32
N PRO A 566 -4.80 -10.77 -10.36
CA PRO A 566 -4.66 -11.67 -11.48
C PRO A 566 -3.96 -12.96 -11.05
N SER A 567 -4.68 -14.08 -11.06
CA SER A 567 -4.16 -15.39 -10.67
C SER A 567 -4.84 -16.51 -11.47
N PRO A 568 -4.07 -17.39 -12.14
CA PRO A 568 -4.61 -18.59 -12.77
C PRO A 568 -5.32 -19.49 -11.76
N HIS A 569 -4.71 -19.69 -10.59
CA HIS A 569 -5.21 -20.57 -9.53
C HIS A 569 -6.57 -20.14 -8.98
N PHE A 570 -6.84 -18.83 -8.94
CA PHE A 570 -8.13 -18.30 -8.50
C PHE A 570 -9.13 -18.11 -9.64
N GLY A 571 -8.74 -18.40 -10.89
CA GLY A 571 -9.55 -18.15 -12.08
C GLY A 571 -9.81 -16.67 -12.32
N THR A 572 -8.92 -15.79 -11.84
CA THR A 572 -9.05 -14.32 -11.94
C THR A 572 -8.11 -13.68 -12.96
N LEU A 573 -7.18 -14.46 -13.53
CA LEU A 573 -6.34 -14.00 -14.63
C LEU A 573 -7.18 -13.84 -15.91
N LEU A 574 -7.00 -12.72 -16.61
CA LEU A 574 -7.55 -12.52 -17.95
C LEU A 574 -6.41 -12.80 -18.92
N ASP A 575 -6.70 -13.54 -19.98
CA ASP A 575 -5.80 -13.61 -21.12
C ASP A 575 -5.69 -12.24 -21.81
N ASP A 576 -4.69 -12.12 -22.68
CA ASP A 576 -4.27 -10.88 -23.30
C ASP A 576 -5.42 -10.23 -24.12
N VAL A 577 -6.16 -11.05 -24.88
CA VAL A 577 -7.30 -10.60 -25.68
C VAL A 577 -8.45 -10.16 -24.79
N SER A 578 -8.79 -10.96 -23.77
CA SER A 578 -9.84 -10.62 -22.82
C SER A 578 -9.57 -9.30 -22.10
N LEU A 579 -8.31 -9.05 -21.69
CA LEU A 579 -7.95 -7.78 -21.07
C LEU A 579 -8.05 -6.62 -22.07
N ARG A 580 -7.47 -6.76 -23.26
CA ARG A 580 -7.47 -5.72 -24.30
C ARG A 580 -8.89 -5.29 -24.63
N VAL A 581 -9.78 -6.24 -24.91
CA VAL A 581 -11.19 -5.96 -25.21
C VAL A 581 -11.91 -5.32 -24.03
N ALA A 582 -11.68 -5.81 -22.80
CA ALA A 582 -12.30 -5.23 -21.60
C ALA A 582 -11.87 -3.77 -21.35
N VAL A 583 -10.58 -3.47 -21.56
CA VAL A 583 -10.05 -2.11 -21.44
C VAL A 583 -10.57 -1.22 -22.57
N ALA A 584 -10.55 -1.69 -23.82
CA ALA A 584 -11.03 -0.94 -24.97
C ALA A 584 -12.51 -0.56 -24.83
N LEU A 585 -13.37 -1.53 -24.48
CA LEU A 585 -14.79 -1.28 -24.20
C LEU A 585 -15.00 -0.34 -23.01
N ARG A 586 -14.14 -0.41 -21.99
CA ARG A 586 -14.22 0.48 -20.81
C ARG A 586 -13.84 1.92 -21.16
N LEU A 587 -12.83 2.12 -22.01
CA LEU A 587 -12.29 3.43 -22.38
C LEU A 587 -12.89 4.03 -23.65
N GLY A 588 -13.68 3.27 -24.41
CA GLY A 588 -14.20 3.72 -25.70
C GLY A 588 -13.10 3.76 -26.76
N CYS A 589 -12.20 2.79 -26.73
CA CYS A 589 -11.18 2.59 -27.77
C CYS A 589 -11.72 1.66 -28.85
N ASP A 590 -11.06 1.68 -30.00
CA ASP A 590 -11.31 0.71 -31.05
C ASP A 590 -10.98 -0.70 -30.53
N VAL A 591 -11.95 -1.60 -30.66
CA VAL A 591 -11.88 -2.97 -30.18
C VAL A 591 -11.38 -3.91 -31.28
N CYS A 592 -11.81 -3.65 -32.52
CA CYS A 592 -11.53 -4.44 -33.70
C CYS A 592 -11.56 -3.59 -34.97
N GLU A 593 -11.00 -4.10 -36.07
CA GLU A 593 -11.25 -3.53 -37.40
C GLU A 593 -12.72 -3.75 -37.84
N PRO A 594 -13.35 -2.80 -38.54
CA PRO A 594 -14.70 -2.99 -39.07
C PRO A 594 -14.81 -4.19 -40.01
N HIS A 595 -15.80 -5.06 -39.78
CA HIS A 595 -15.97 -6.31 -40.54
C HIS A 595 -17.45 -6.74 -40.62
N LEU A 596 -17.72 -7.78 -41.41
CA LEU A 596 -19.05 -8.41 -41.44
C LEU A 596 -19.12 -9.54 -40.40
N CYS A 597 -20.11 -9.44 -39.51
CA CYS A 597 -20.42 -10.49 -38.55
C CYS A 597 -20.99 -11.73 -39.26
N ILE A 598 -20.83 -12.90 -38.66
CA ILE A 598 -21.53 -14.16 -39.04
C ILE A 598 -23.07 -14.05 -39.11
N CYS A 599 -23.67 -13.00 -38.53
CA CYS A 599 -25.11 -12.72 -38.69
C CYS A 599 -25.46 -11.88 -39.92
N GLY A 600 -24.46 -11.42 -40.68
CA GLY A 600 -24.59 -10.56 -41.86
C GLY A 600 -24.62 -9.06 -41.55
N SER A 601 -24.62 -8.66 -40.27
CA SER A 601 -24.56 -7.24 -39.89
C SER A 601 -23.12 -6.73 -39.85
N ARG A 602 -22.94 -5.44 -40.10
CA ARG A 602 -21.63 -4.79 -39.98
C ARG A 602 -21.28 -4.54 -38.51
N VAL A 603 -20.04 -4.88 -38.15
CA VAL A 603 -19.42 -4.55 -36.87
C VAL A 603 -18.53 -3.35 -37.12
N GLU A 604 -18.76 -2.26 -36.39
CA GLU A 604 -17.89 -1.09 -36.42
C GLU A 604 -16.72 -1.26 -35.44
N ALA A 605 -15.78 -0.33 -35.46
CA ALA A 605 -14.56 -0.43 -34.66
C ALA A 605 -14.82 -0.52 -33.14
N ASP A 606 -15.96 0.01 -32.68
CA ASP A 606 -16.39 -0.03 -31.28
C ASP A 606 -16.75 -1.45 -30.77
N GLY A 607 -16.93 -2.42 -31.67
CA GLY A 607 -17.29 -3.80 -31.35
C GLY A 607 -18.66 -3.97 -30.66
N HIS A 608 -19.49 -2.92 -30.58
CA HIS A 608 -20.74 -2.95 -29.78
C HIS A 608 -21.78 -3.92 -30.33
N HIS A 609 -21.81 -4.14 -31.65
CA HIS A 609 -22.70 -5.10 -32.29
C HIS A 609 -22.58 -6.49 -31.65
N ALA A 610 -21.34 -6.94 -31.43
CA ALA A 610 -21.01 -8.24 -30.89
C ALA A 610 -21.73 -8.54 -29.56
N LEU A 611 -21.91 -7.52 -28.73
CA LEU A 611 -22.51 -7.61 -27.40
C LEU A 611 -24.02 -7.86 -27.43
N SER A 612 -24.67 -7.60 -28.55
CA SER A 612 -26.13 -7.75 -28.77
C SER A 612 -26.49 -8.84 -29.77
N CYS A 613 -25.53 -9.31 -30.57
CA CYS A 613 -25.75 -10.31 -31.59
C CYS A 613 -26.18 -11.66 -31.00
N ARG A 614 -27.23 -12.26 -31.56
CA ARG A 614 -27.76 -13.55 -31.11
C ARG A 614 -27.00 -14.76 -31.66
N ARG A 615 -26.20 -14.56 -32.72
CA ARG A 615 -25.43 -15.63 -33.36
C ARG A 615 -23.99 -15.75 -32.81
N CYS A 616 -23.51 -14.75 -32.08
CA CYS A 616 -22.16 -14.77 -31.50
C CYS A 616 -22.07 -15.77 -30.33
N GLU A 617 -20.94 -16.48 -30.26
CA GLU A 617 -20.73 -17.57 -29.31
C GLU A 617 -20.59 -17.11 -27.86
N GLY A 618 -20.15 -15.87 -27.58
CA GLY A 618 -19.85 -15.41 -26.22
C GLY A 618 -21.04 -15.26 -25.26
N ARG A 619 -22.28 -15.23 -25.77
CA ARG A 619 -23.49 -15.01 -24.94
C ARG A 619 -23.78 -16.18 -23.99
N PHE A 620 -23.72 -17.42 -24.50
CA PHE A 620 -24.04 -18.61 -23.71
C PHE A 620 -22.97 -18.93 -22.66
N PRO A 621 -21.66 -18.92 -22.96
CA PRO A 621 -20.60 -19.08 -21.97
C PRO A 621 -20.67 -18.03 -20.85
N ARG A 622 -20.98 -16.77 -21.19
CA ARG A 622 -21.17 -15.70 -20.19
C ARG A 622 -22.32 -16.01 -19.23
N HIS A 623 -23.48 -16.40 -19.77
CA HIS A 623 -24.66 -16.80 -18.99
C HIS A 623 -24.35 -17.98 -18.06
N HIS A 624 -23.72 -19.02 -18.60
CA HIS A 624 -23.32 -20.20 -17.83
C HIS A 624 -22.33 -19.84 -16.71
N ALA A 625 -21.32 -19.02 -17.00
CA ALA A 625 -20.32 -18.60 -16.02
C ALA A 625 -20.94 -17.79 -14.86
N LEU A 626 -21.88 -16.89 -15.15
CA LEU A 626 -22.60 -16.15 -14.10
C LEU A 626 -23.36 -17.09 -13.18
N ASN A 627 -24.14 -18.01 -13.74
CA ASN A 627 -24.93 -18.97 -12.97
C ASN A 627 -24.07 -19.92 -12.13
N ASP A 628 -22.97 -20.42 -12.68
CA ASP A 628 -22.08 -21.28 -11.92
C ASP A 628 -21.34 -20.52 -10.80
N ILE A 629 -20.96 -19.25 -11.00
CA ILE A 629 -20.40 -18.41 -9.93
C ILE A 629 -21.43 -18.19 -8.81
N ILE A 630 -22.69 -17.88 -9.15
CA ILE A 630 -23.78 -17.72 -8.17
C ILE A 630 -23.99 -19.02 -7.40
N ARG A 631 -24.08 -20.16 -8.10
CA ARG A 631 -24.23 -21.48 -7.47
C ARG A 631 -23.08 -21.76 -6.50
N ARG A 632 -21.83 -21.60 -6.94
CA ARG A 632 -20.65 -21.83 -6.08
C ARG A 632 -20.67 -20.91 -4.86
N ALA A 633 -21.07 -19.65 -5.01
CA ALA A 633 -21.19 -18.72 -3.90
C ALA A 633 -22.26 -19.13 -2.88
N LEU A 634 -23.44 -19.56 -3.35
CA LEU A 634 -24.50 -20.10 -2.48
C LEU A 634 -24.03 -21.36 -1.75
N VAL A 635 -23.38 -22.29 -2.44
CA VAL A 635 -22.81 -23.50 -1.84
C VAL A 635 -21.74 -23.15 -0.79
N SER A 636 -20.84 -22.21 -1.09
CA SER A 636 -19.86 -21.71 -0.11
C SER A 636 -20.49 -20.99 1.08
N ALA A 637 -21.69 -20.42 0.93
CA ALA A 637 -22.49 -19.88 2.03
C ALA A 637 -23.31 -20.95 2.78
N ASN A 638 -23.07 -22.24 2.48
CA ASN A 638 -23.81 -23.40 2.98
C ASN A 638 -25.31 -23.37 2.64
N ILE A 639 -25.65 -22.91 1.43
CA ILE A 639 -27.00 -22.88 0.90
C ILE A 639 -27.06 -23.88 -0.27
N PRO A 640 -27.58 -25.09 -0.05
CA PRO A 640 -27.69 -26.08 -1.11
C PRO A 640 -28.63 -25.55 -2.20
N CYS A 641 -28.21 -25.70 -3.46
CA CYS A 641 -28.96 -25.23 -4.62
C CYS A 641 -28.65 -26.11 -5.84
N VAL A 642 -29.56 -26.08 -6.82
CA VAL A 642 -29.44 -26.78 -8.09
C VAL A 642 -29.55 -25.79 -9.25
N LEU A 643 -28.85 -26.08 -10.35
CA LEU A 643 -29.00 -25.36 -11.60
C LEU A 643 -30.07 -26.02 -12.46
N GLU A 644 -30.75 -25.19 -13.24
CA GLU A 644 -31.79 -25.57 -14.18
C GLU A 644 -32.82 -26.56 -13.59
N PRO A 645 -33.52 -26.21 -12.50
CA PRO A 645 -34.47 -27.09 -11.82
C PRO A 645 -35.58 -27.58 -12.78
N PRO A 646 -35.80 -28.91 -12.92
CA PRO A 646 -36.86 -29.44 -13.77
C PRO A 646 -38.23 -29.32 -13.09
N GLY A 647 -39.30 -29.24 -13.90
CA GLY A 647 -40.67 -29.48 -13.45
C GLY A 647 -41.32 -28.39 -12.58
N LEU A 648 -40.74 -27.19 -12.50
CA LEU A 648 -41.28 -26.08 -11.69
C LEU A 648 -42.59 -25.49 -12.22
N SER A 649 -42.84 -25.64 -13.53
CA SER A 649 -44.12 -25.27 -14.15
C SER A 649 -44.59 -26.43 -15.04
N ARG A 650 -45.79 -26.96 -14.73
CA ARG A 650 -46.34 -28.14 -15.41
C ARG A 650 -46.93 -27.83 -16.79
N THR A 651 -47.18 -26.56 -17.12
CA THR A 651 -47.99 -26.16 -18.28
C THR A 651 -47.22 -25.39 -19.36
N ASP A 652 -46.08 -24.76 -19.04
CA ASP A 652 -45.38 -23.86 -19.98
C ASP A 652 -43.88 -24.16 -20.20
N GLY A 653 -43.33 -25.21 -19.57
CA GLY A 653 -41.94 -25.64 -19.76
C GLY A 653 -40.89 -24.60 -19.32
N LYS A 654 -41.28 -23.56 -18.57
CA LYS A 654 -40.36 -22.52 -18.11
C LYS A 654 -39.32 -23.09 -17.14
N ARG A 655 -38.04 -22.83 -17.42
CA ARG A 655 -36.89 -23.28 -16.64
C ARG A 655 -36.04 -22.07 -16.22
N PRO A 656 -36.18 -21.60 -14.97
CA PRO A 656 -35.24 -20.67 -14.34
C PRO A 656 -33.84 -21.28 -14.25
N ASP A 657 -32.83 -20.46 -14.00
CA ASP A 657 -31.44 -20.93 -14.00
C ASP A 657 -31.04 -21.65 -12.72
N GLY A 658 -31.69 -21.35 -11.59
CA GLY A 658 -31.42 -22.09 -10.36
C GLY A 658 -32.44 -21.90 -9.25
N LEU A 659 -32.37 -22.83 -8.29
CA LEU A 659 -33.27 -22.96 -7.15
C LEU A 659 -32.50 -23.35 -5.90
N THR A 660 -32.78 -22.72 -4.76
CA THR A 660 -32.29 -23.20 -3.46
C THR A 660 -33.12 -24.37 -2.96
N LEU A 661 -32.45 -25.35 -2.36
CA LEU A 661 -33.10 -26.53 -1.74
C LEU A 661 -33.55 -26.26 -0.30
N VAL A 662 -33.27 -25.07 0.21
CA VAL A 662 -33.70 -24.57 1.52
C VAL A 662 -34.40 -23.21 1.35
N PRO A 663 -35.30 -22.85 2.28
CA PRO A 663 -35.93 -21.53 2.28
C PRO A 663 -34.90 -20.40 2.29
N TRP A 664 -35.13 -19.40 1.44
CA TRP A 664 -34.31 -18.20 1.35
C TRP A 664 -34.83 -17.07 2.23
N GLU A 665 -36.15 -16.82 2.18
CA GLU A 665 -36.85 -15.79 2.94
C GLU A 665 -38.33 -16.20 3.15
N LYS A 666 -38.88 -15.96 4.35
CA LYS A 666 -40.31 -16.21 4.67
C LYS A 666 -40.81 -17.62 4.29
N GLY A 667 -39.98 -18.64 4.51
CA GLY A 667 -40.33 -20.03 4.20
C GLY A 667 -40.30 -20.39 2.70
N ARG A 668 -40.04 -19.44 1.80
CA ARG A 668 -39.98 -19.65 0.35
C ARG A 668 -38.55 -19.87 -0.12
N CYS A 669 -38.33 -20.85 -1.01
CA CYS A 669 -37.04 -21.05 -1.65
C CYS A 669 -36.73 -19.91 -2.65
N LEU A 670 -35.45 -19.60 -2.81
CA LEU A 670 -34.99 -18.65 -3.83
C LEU A 670 -35.00 -19.32 -5.19
N LEU A 671 -35.57 -18.61 -6.15
CA LEU A 671 -35.50 -18.94 -7.57
C LEU A 671 -34.78 -17.79 -8.28
N TRP A 672 -33.73 -18.08 -9.03
CA TRP A 672 -33.02 -17.03 -9.77
C TRP A 672 -32.91 -17.34 -11.25
N ASP A 673 -32.82 -16.28 -12.05
CA ASP A 673 -32.58 -16.35 -13.48
C ASP A 673 -31.67 -15.18 -13.88
N ALA A 674 -30.50 -15.51 -14.42
CA ALA A 674 -29.48 -14.57 -14.81
C ALA A 674 -29.72 -14.04 -16.23
N THR A 675 -29.39 -12.79 -16.47
CA THR A 675 -29.38 -12.24 -17.82
C THR A 675 -28.33 -11.15 -17.95
N CYS A 676 -27.58 -11.18 -19.04
CA CYS A 676 -26.64 -10.13 -19.40
C CYS A 676 -27.08 -9.48 -20.71
N VAL A 677 -27.54 -8.23 -20.64
CA VAL A 677 -28.04 -7.46 -21.78
C VAL A 677 -27.04 -6.42 -22.24
N SER A 678 -27.03 -6.08 -23.54
CA SER A 678 -26.11 -5.08 -24.06
C SER A 678 -26.49 -3.67 -23.60
N THR A 679 -25.55 -2.96 -22.97
CA THR A 679 -25.69 -1.52 -22.66
C THR A 679 -25.91 -0.69 -23.93
N PHE A 680 -25.35 -1.14 -25.05
CA PHE A 680 -25.22 -0.40 -26.31
C PHE A 680 -26.24 -0.78 -27.37
N ALA A 681 -27.15 -1.73 -27.09
CA ALA A 681 -28.18 -2.10 -28.05
C ALA A 681 -29.06 -0.89 -28.39
N ALA A 682 -29.39 -0.70 -29.66
CA ALA A 682 -30.18 0.45 -30.13
C ALA A 682 -31.51 0.63 -29.36
N CYS A 683 -32.17 -0.48 -28.99
CA CYS A 683 -33.41 -0.46 -28.21
C CYS A 683 -33.23 -0.09 -26.71
N HIS A 684 -31.99 -0.01 -26.23
CA HIS A 684 -31.63 0.33 -24.86
C HIS A 684 -30.97 1.71 -24.75
N LEU A 685 -30.29 2.18 -25.79
CA LEU A 685 -29.53 3.44 -25.80
C LEU A 685 -30.32 4.64 -25.28
N GLY A 686 -31.58 4.80 -25.69
CA GLY A 686 -32.41 5.93 -25.19
C GLY A 686 -32.63 5.95 -23.68
N ARG A 687 -32.46 4.82 -22.99
CA ARG A 687 -32.58 4.70 -21.52
C ARG A 687 -31.23 4.63 -20.83
N THR A 688 -30.25 3.93 -21.40
CA THR A 688 -28.91 3.78 -20.81
C THR A 688 -28.10 5.07 -20.86
N THR A 689 -28.39 5.97 -21.81
CA THR A 689 -27.88 7.35 -21.80
C THR A 689 -28.45 8.18 -20.67
N LEU A 690 -29.63 7.85 -20.13
CA LEU A 690 -30.27 8.57 -19.03
C LEU A 690 -29.88 8.01 -17.67
N ALA A 691 -29.88 6.69 -17.52
CA ALA A 691 -29.55 6.02 -16.27
C ALA A 691 -28.70 4.75 -16.50
N PRO A 692 -27.57 4.60 -15.80
CA PRO A 692 -26.79 3.37 -15.86
C PRO A 692 -27.60 2.20 -15.27
N GLY A 693 -27.53 1.02 -15.88
CA GLY A 693 -28.29 -0.14 -15.43
C GLY A 693 -29.73 -0.18 -15.95
N ALA A 694 -30.21 0.83 -16.69
CA ALA A 694 -31.59 0.87 -17.18
C ALA A 694 -31.96 -0.30 -18.12
N ALA A 695 -31.00 -0.85 -18.86
CA ALA A 695 -31.24 -2.05 -19.66
C ALA A 695 -31.40 -3.28 -18.76
N ALA A 696 -30.58 -3.39 -17.71
CA ALA A 696 -30.72 -4.45 -16.71
C ALA A 696 -32.07 -4.37 -15.98
N GLU A 697 -32.52 -3.18 -15.57
CA GLU A 697 -33.84 -2.99 -14.95
C GLU A 697 -34.99 -3.41 -15.88
N THR A 698 -34.90 -3.02 -17.15
CA THR A 698 -35.90 -3.44 -18.16
C THR A 698 -35.89 -4.96 -18.36
N ALA A 699 -34.71 -5.60 -18.30
CA ALA A 699 -34.58 -7.04 -18.41
C ALA A 699 -35.12 -7.77 -17.17
N ALA A 700 -34.90 -7.23 -15.97
CA ALA A 700 -35.46 -7.73 -14.72
C ALA A 700 -36.99 -7.72 -14.75
N LEU A 701 -37.61 -6.60 -15.14
CA LEU A 701 -39.07 -6.51 -15.26
C LEU A 701 -39.64 -7.56 -16.23
N LYS A 702 -38.99 -7.79 -17.38
CA LYS A 702 -39.39 -8.84 -18.32
C LYS A 702 -39.30 -10.24 -17.71
N LYS A 703 -38.34 -10.48 -16.82
CA LYS A 703 -38.20 -11.76 -16.11
C LYS A 703 -39.30 -11.93 -15.06
N HIS A 704 -39.66 -10.89 -14.32
CA HIS A 704 -40.85 -10.91 -13.46
C HIS A 704 -42.11 -11.23 -14.25
N THR A 705 -42.35 -10.55 -15.38
CA THR A 705 -43.50 -10.87 -16.25
C THR A 705 -43.45 -12.33 -16.74
N LYS A 706 -42.27 -12.85 -17.06
CA LYS A 706 -42.10 -14.25 -17.51
C LYS A 706 -42.43 -15.25 -16.41
N TYR A 707 -42.05 -14.99 -15.16
CA TYR A 707 -42.13 -15.93 -14.04
C TYR A 707 -43.16 -15.57 -12.97
N SER A 708 -44.05 -14.61 -13.23
CA SER A 708 -45.06 -14.10 -12.28
C SER A 708 -45.87 -15.20 -11.57
N ALA A 709 -46.22 -16.27 -12.27
CA ALA A 709 -46.95 -17.41 -11.71
C ALA A 709 -46.16 -18.17 -10.62
N LEU A 710 -44.82 -18.13 -10.66
CA LEU A 710 -43.95 -18.79 -9.69
C LEU A 710 -43.70 -17.93 -8.45
N GLU A 711 -43.92 -16.62 -8.52
CA GLU A 711 -43.65 -15.68 -7.41
C GLU A 711 -44.59 -15.85 -6.22
N ALA A 712 -45.76 -16.46 -6.44
CA ALA A 712 -46.67 -16.84 -5.35
C ALA A 712 -46.04 -17.89 -4.42
N VAL A 713 -45.18 -18.76 -4.95
CA VAL A 713 -44.61 -19.91 -4.22
C VAL A 713 -43.13 -19.69 -3.89
N TYR A 714 -42.38 -19.05 -4.77
CA TYR A 714 -40.94 -18.85 -4.65
C TYR A 714 -40.59 -17.38 -4.41
N HIS A 715 -39.44 -17.14 -3.78
CA HIS A 715 -38.82 -15.83 -3.78
C HIS A 715 -38.01 -15.69 -5.08
N PHE A 716 -38.57 -15.05 -6.10
CA PHE A 716 -37.92 -14.90 -7.39
C PHE A 716 -36.98 -13.68 -7.41
N VAL A 717 -35.77 -13.87 -7.96
CA VAL A 717 -34.78 -12.80 -8.16
C VAL A 717 -34.25 -12.85 -9.59
N PRO A 718 -34.52 -11.83 -10.43
CA PRO A 718 -33.84 -11.68 -11.71
C PRO A 718 -32.43 -11.12 -11.50
N PHE A 719 -31.41 -11.93 -11.77
CA PHE A 719 -30.02 -11.47 -11.77
C PHE A 719 -29.70 -10.78 -13.11
N ALA A 720 -30.17 -9.55 -13.28
CA ALA A 720 -29.97 -8.77 -14.50
C ALA A 720 -28.75 -7.85 -14.41
N VAL A 721 -27.85 -7.96 -15.39
CA VAL A 721 -26.63 -7.15 -15.53
C VAL A 721 -26.45 -6.67 -16.96
N GLU A 722 -25.66 -5.63 -17.16
CA GLU A 722 -25.31 -5.11 -18.47
C GLU A 722 -23.88 -5.45 -18.90
N THR A 723 -23.62 -5.42 -20.21
CA THR A 723 -22.29 -5.71 -20.77
C THR A 723 -21.23 -4.67 -20.39
N ALA A 724 -21.59 -3.39 -20.18
CA ALA A 724 -20.66 -2.39 -19.65
C ALA A 724 -20.41 -2.52 -18.14
N GLY A 725 -21.07 -3.48 -17.47
CA GLY A 725 -20.81 -3.87 -16.09
C GLY A 725 -21.78 -3.32 -15.04
N SER A 726 -22.75 -2.47 -15.41
CA SER A 726 -23.82 -1.99 -14.51
C SER A 726 -24.80 -3.10 -14.16
N TRP A 727 -25.26 -3.14 -12.91
CA TRP A 727 -26.23 -4.15 -12.45
C TRP A 727 -27.60 -3.54 -12.13
N GLY A 728 -28.67 -4.32 -12.30
CA GLY A 728 -29.99 -3.97 -11.78
C GLY A 728 -30.02 -3.97 -10.24
N SER A 729 -30.94 -3.22 -9.67
CA SER A 729 -31.13 -3.04 -8.23
C SER A 729 -31.34 -4.35 -7.46
N GLU A 730 -32.11 -5.28 -8.02
CA GLU A 730 -32.33 -6.61 -7.44
C GLU A 730 -31.07 -7.48 -7.49
N ALA A 731 -30.31 -7.44 -8.58
CA ALA A 731 -29.04 -8.14 -8.71
C ALA A 731 -28.01 -7.64 -7.68
N LYS A 732 -27.96 -6.31 -7.45
CA LYS A 732 -27.13 -5.69 -6.41
C LYS A 732 -27.52 -6.17 -5.01
N SER A 733 -28.82 -6.12 -4.70
CA SER A 733 -29.35 -6.51 -3.40
C SER A 733 -29.10 -8.00 -3.12
N PHE A 734 -29.30 -8.84 -4.14
CA PHE A 734 -29.04 -10.28 -4.06
C PHE A 734 -27.56 -10.59 -3.79
N VAL A 735 -26.64 -9.99 -4.55
CA VAL A 735 -25.19 -10.22 -4.34
C VAL A 735 -24.72 -9.67 -3.00
N ALA A 736 -25.27 -8.54 -2.54
CA ALA A 736 -24.98 -8.02 -1.20
C ALA A 736 -25.41 -9.00 -0.11
N GLU A 737 -26.59 -9.60 -0.23
CA GLU A 737 -27.09 -10.59 0.73
C GLU A 737 -26.28 -11.90 0.68
N VAL A 738 -25.96 -12.43 -0.50
CA VAL A 738 -25.06 -13.58 -0.63
C VAL A 738 -23.68 -13.26 -0.03
N GLY A 739 -23.14 -12.06 -0.30
CA GLY A 739 -21.89 -11.58 0.27
C GLY A 739 -21.89 -11.49 1.79
N ARG A 740 -23.01 -11.05 2.38
CA ARG A 740 -23.22 -11.04 3.83
C ARG A 740 -23.22 -12.46 4.40
N ARG A 741 -23.95 -13.39 3.77
CA ARG A 741 -23.99 -14.80 4.20
C ARG A 741 -22.63 -15.49 4.06
N LEU A 742 -21.90 -15.20 2.98
CA LEU A 742 -20.52 -15.65 2.79
C LEU A 742 -19.62 -15.15 3.93
N ARG A 743 -19.67 -13.85 4.25
CA ARG A 743 -18.87 -13.27 5.35
C ARG A 743 -19.14 -13.95 6.69
N VAL A 744 -20.39 -14.28 6.99
CA VAL A 744 -20.77 -15.02 8.21
C VAL A 744 -20.15 -16.41 8.23
N ARG A 745 -20.05 -17.09 7.07
CA ARG A 745 -19.50 -18.45 6.98
C ARG A 745 -17.98 -18.51 6.92
N THR A 746 -17.34 -17.61 6.17
CA THR A 746 -15.89 -17.61 5.98
C THR A 746 -15.15 -16.82 7.05
N ASN A 747 -15.85 -15.94 7.78
CA ASN A 747 -15.28 -14.91 8.66
C ASN A 747 -14.31 -13.94 7.93
N ASP A 748 -14.32 -13.91 6.59
CA ASP A 748 -13.52 -12.98 5.80
C ASP A 748 -14.38 -11.79 5.35
N PRO A 749 -14.07 -10.55 5.81
CA PRO A 749 -14.82 -9.35 5.45
C PRO A 749 -14.84 -9.03 3.96
N ARG A 750 -13.92 -9.58 3.16
CA ARG A 750 -13.81 -9.36 1.73
C ARG A 750 -14.55 -10.38 0.87
N SER A 751 -15.19 -11.39 1.47
CA SER A 751 -15.85 -12.47 0.73
C SER A 751 -16.86 -11.96 -0.30
N GLY A 752 -17.68 -10.96 0.06
CA GLY A 752 -18.60 -10.32 -0.87
C GLY A 752 -17.89 -9.62 -2.02
N SER A 753 -16.78 -8.92 -1.76
CA SER A 753 -15.97 -8.29 -2.80
C SER A 753 -15.39 -9.31 -3.78
N PHE A 754 -14.93 -10.48 -3.31
CA PHE A 754 -14.44 -11.54 -4.20
C PHE A 754 -15.54 -12.11 -5.11
N LEU A 755 -16.77 -12.21 -4.62
CA LEU A 755 -17.92 -12.59 -5.45
C LEU A 755 -18.16 -11.56 -6.57
N VAL A 756 -18.22 -10.27 -6.21
CA VAL A 756 -18.40 -9.19 -7.19
C VAL A 756 -17.29 -9.18 -8.25
N GLN A 757 -16.03 -9.38 -7.83
CA GLN A 757 -14.88 -9.48 -8.72
C GLN A 757 -15.01 -10.63 -9.73
N LYS A 758 -15.41 -11.83 -9.26
CA LYS A 758 -15.58 -13.01 -10.13
C LYS A 758 -16.72 -12.80 -11.13
N LEU A 759 -17.85 -12.24 -10.69
CA LEU A 759 -18.97 -11.91 -11.58
C LEU A 759 -18.55 -10.89 -12.64
N ALA A 760 -17.84 -9.83 -12.26
CA ALA A 760 -17.33 -8.82 -13.19
C ALA A 760 -16.36 -9.41 -14.22
N LEU A 761 -15.44 -10.29 -13.78
CA LEU A 761 -14.52 -11.00 -14.68
C LEU A 761 -15.26 -11.91 -15.68
N ALA A 762 -16.31 -12.61 -15.25
CA ALA A 762 -17.13 -13.43 -16.14
C ALA A 762 -17.84 -12.58 -17.21
N ILE A 763 -18.32 -11.38 -16.86
CA ILE A 763 -18.89 -10.43 -17.82
C ILE A 763 -17.82 -10.04 -18.85
N GLN A 764 -16.62 -9.66 -18.42
CA GLN A 764 -15.55 -9.24 -19.34
C GLN A 764 -15.07 -10.35 -20.27
N ARG A 765 -14.87 -11.58 -19.77
CA ARG A 765 -14.56 -12.75 -20.60
C ARG A 765 -15.65 -13.02 -21.64
N GLY A 766 -16.91 -12.92 -21.22
CA GLY A 766 -18.04 -13.08 -22.11
C GLY A 766 -18.14 -11.99 -23.18
N ASN A 767 -17.79 -10.75 -22.84
CA ASN A 767 -17.69 -9.65 -23.79
C ASN A 767 -16.61 -9.92 -24.83
N ALA A 768 -15.41 -10.30 -24.39
CA ALA A 768 -14.31 -10.67 -25.28
C ALA A 768 -14.69 -11.83 -26.21
N ALA A 769 -15.26 -12.91 -25.67
CA ALA A 769 -15.76 -14.02 -26.47
C ALA A 769 -16.86 -13.61 -27.45
N SER A 770 -17.69 -12.63 -27.10
CA SER A 770 -18.74 -12.12 -28.00
C SER A 770 -18.13 -11.39 -29.19
N VAL A 771 -17.14 -10.53 -28.94
CA VAL A 771 -16.35 -9.82 -29.96
C VAL A 771 -15.59 -10.81 -30.83
N MET A 772 -14.90 -11.80 -30.24
CA MET A 772 -14.21 -12.83 -31.02
C MET A 772 -15.17 -13.66 -31.88
N GLY A 773 -16.39 -13.90 -31.38
CA GLY A 773 -17.41 -14.65 -32.10
C GLY A 773 -18.06 -13.91 -33.27
N THR A 774 -17.70 -12.64 -33.56
CA THR A 774 -18.17 -11.97 -34.78
C THR A 774 -17.32 -12.29 -36.00
N PHE A 775 -16.06 -12.67 -35.82
CA PHE A 775 -15.13 -12.91 -36.93
C PHE A 775 -15.50 -14.18 -37.71
N PRO A 776 -15.44 -14.14 -39.06
CA PRO A 776 -15.49 -15.35 -39.88
C PRO A 776 -14.34 -16.32 -39.55
N PRO A 777 -14.49 -17.63 -39.82
CA PRO A 777 -13.41 -18.59 -39.66
C PRO A 777 -12.14 -18.15 -40.39
N GLY A 778 -11.03 -18.00 -39.65
CA GLY A 778 -9.71 -17.63 -40.20
C GLY A 778 -9.31 -16.16 -40.06
N LEU A 779 -10.20 -15.27 -39.60
CA LEU A 779 -9.86 -13.89 -39.24
C LEU A 779 -9.61 -13.78 -37.74
N THR A 780 -8.49 -13.18 -37.36
CA THR A 780 -8.19 -12.83 -35.96
C THR A 780 -8.28 -11.33 -35.77
N LEU A 781 -8.50 -10.89 -34.52
CA LEU A 781 -8.27 -9.52 -34.11
C LEU A 781 -6.87 -9.07 -34.59
N CYS A 782 -6.80 -8.03 -35.41
CA CYS A 782 -5.53 -7.32 -35.62
C CYS A 782 -5.01 -6.81 -34.27
#